data_AF-A0A8T6V8P7-F1
#
_entry.id   AF-A0A8T6V8P7-F1
#
_cell.length_a   1.000
_cell.length_b   1.000
_cell.length_c   1.000
_cell.angle_alpha   90.00
_cell.angle_beta   90.00
_cell.angle_gamma   90.00
#
_symmetry.space_group_name_H-M   'P 1'
#
loop_
_entity.id
_entity.type
_entity.pdbx_description
1 polymer ?
#
loop_
_entity_poly.entity_id
_entity_poly.type
_entity_poly.pdbx_seq_one_letter_code
_entity_poly.pdbx_strand_id
1 'polypeptide(L)'
;MIKKLSIVILFLLVIAAGTVHFWLHKDPPDAVIAAENALATEGLLMIAYFNNDLLTTILNYTRGEEDPSPMHMPVLDEGLWDDLYSGKVNLKENLDYIIVGASLPSDLTTIPSDHPANSSFQEGIIALGTFDRNSIQSAIRENYRVENEQENLYKITEIKQEPEKEKRVCPEDKSKETISNNESYIYATNNRLIASSSIENINKILNRLDNNAKADTDLTKWREFRKGTLGSTGFLLPYELIESSTGISKYLLQKEITDETALRKVFTGASVDYLKAGVKFDIHVQADNQDWLKEKSQNISKAVSEFKKESAEDYPTLQKLVSGFKISHSKDIMDISFAIDIDTLKRIPDLIGEFVGSLFSLGSASDGENESEERINENPWDYANNKGFEQMSDFTPEKNWPIPSITDGPFGIVIDSVSLGEKSNLLELDIKSQIRLPKKDEDNFMSWFGSGAELTLVIDSVKSEDGQELRRDEYCMEKLEDNFAKKNSEPESGFAYSNNTAYVSKTIRLITETSLKDIDKVIGKVSFTVPSKVKKIPVTLKKGTVVEHNDMRFYLSSIKQQSISYQISGDKDKLLEVRALNDKGQTLQSSFGSSSSYRNVKSFRGNVQGLEIYVLDNKTEFERNFELKAEDIFKVKYNEEKNTLPVLVEPGIVKKSRWKNLASKKISLATLNYYKMPITDRNKDIVAVHTHSPILITAEHKFNQKWYSQPMLQVYMPFIGELNKNLSALEVHITKPLNEKTKKEFTKFTEIRAPQSTKTGEYVTSYSHKDSPYMVDQIGIDLDLETGTKIETLEGKLTFRLPQKVTRTEVELSEIGKPMNINENIITVREINKGFIPRLKIDFEGNTEKLITIIAITDTGQRIFPAQTRLENNTWEIQYDLGPAFTHFEVVMADEQTVIEYPFSLKPEYSQEQN
;
A
#
# COMPACT_ATOMS: atom_id res chain seq x y z
N MET A 1 26.19 -62.83 5.51
CA MET A 1 25.00 -62.35 6.25
C MET A 1 24.55 -60.98 5.73
N ILE A 2 25.44 -59.99 5.66
CA ILE A 2 25.16 -58.63 5.14
C ILE A 2 24.54 -58.62 3.74
N LYS A 3 25.08 -59.38 2.76
CA LYS A 3 24.46 -59.48 1.41
C LYS A 3 23.04 -60.03 1.40
N LYS A 4 22.71 -61.00 2.27
CA LYS A 4 21.34 -61.55 2.37
C LYS A 4 20.39 -60.55 3.05
N LEU A 5 20.88 -59.81 4.04
CA LEU A 5 20.13 -58.74 4.70
C LEU A 5 19.85 -57.56 3.76
N SER A 6 20.85 -57.14 2.95
CA SER A 6 20.67 -56.09 1.94
C SER A 6 19.67 -56.50 0.85
N ILE A 7 19.66 -57.76 0.42
CA ILE A 7 18.67 -58.27 -0.55
C ILE A 7 17.26 -58.28 0.07
N VAL A 8 17.12 -58.68 1.33
CA VAL A 8 15.82 -58.67 2.04
C VAL A 8 15.32 -57.24 2.28
N ILE A 9 16.20 -56.30 2.65
CA ILE A 9 15.86 -54.88 2.80
C ILE A 9 15.46 -54.27 1.45
N LEU A 10 16.21 -54.55 0.37
CA LEU A 10 15.86 -54.10 -0.97
C LEU A 10 14.51 -54.68 -1.42
N PHE A 11 14.26 -55.95 -1.15
CA PHE A 11 13.00 -56.61 -1.48
C PHE A 11 11.81 -56.03 -0.69
N LEU A 12 12.01 -55.74 0.60
CA LEU A 12 11.02 -55.05 1.43
C LEU A 12 10.78 -53.60 0.98
N LEU A 13 11.82 -52.88 0.55
CA LEU A 13 11.69 -51.53 -0.02
C LEU A 13 10.95 -51.55 -1.36
N VAL A 14 11.19 -52.54 -2.21
CA VAL A 14 10.47 -52.72 -3.47
C VAL A 14 9.01 -53.10 -3.23
N ILE A 15 8.72 -53.97 -2.26
CA ILE A 15 7.34 -54.31 -1.87
C ILE A 15 6.64 -53.09 -1.28
N ALA A 16 7.29 -52.34 -0.38
CA ALA A 16 6.72 -51.14 0.23
C ALA A 16 6.48 -50.06 -0.82
N ALA A 17 7.44 -49.79 -1.70
CA ALA A 17 7.29 -48.85 -2.81
C ALA A 17 6.19 -49.29 -3.78
N GLY A 18 6.11 -50.59 -4.09
CA GLY A 18 5.04 -51.15 -4.92
C GLY A 18 3.65 -51.04 -4.26
N THR A 19 3.57 -51.24 -2.95
CA THR A 19 2.31 -51.12 -2.18
C THR A 19 1.85 -49.66 -2.10
N VAL A 20 2.77 -48.73 -1.85
CA VAL A 20 2.50 -47.28 -1.86
C VAL A 20 2.11 -46.81 -3.27
N HIS A 21 2.81 -47.27 -4.31
CA HIS A 21 2.47 -46.95 -5.70
C HIS A 21 1.07 -47.47 -6.07
N PHE A 22 0.76 -48.72 -5.71
CA PHE A 22 -0.56 -49.32 -5.92
C PHE A 22 -1.67 -48.60 -5.17
N TRP A 23 -1.42 -48.19 -3.91
CA TRP A 23 -2.39 -47.43 -3.11
C TRP A 23 -2.64 -46.03 -3.70
N LEU A 24 -1.59 -45.34 -4.14
CA LEU A 24 -1.69 -44.02 -4.76
C LEU A 24 -2.36 -44.05 -6.15
N HIS A 25 -2.23 -45.12 -6.91
CA HIS A 25 -2.80 -45.26 -8.26
C HIS A 25 -4.02 -46.20 -8.30
N LYS A 26 -4.62 -46.46 -7.13
CA LYS A 26 -5.82 -47.30 -7.04
C LYS A 26 -6.94 -46.63 -7.83
N ASP A 27 -7.65 -47.43 -8.63
CA ASP A 27 -8.85 -46.94 -9.29
C ASP A 27 -9.87 -46.49 -8.24
N PRO A 28 -10.49 -45.30 -8.42
CA PRO A 28 -11.48 -44.83 -7.49
C PRO A 28 -12.70 -45.78 -7.46
N PRO A 29 -13.45 -45.80 -6.35
CA PRO A 29 -14.59 -46.70 -6.20
C PRO A 29 -15.64 -46.51 -7.31
N ASP A 30 -16.43 -47.56 -7.58
CA ASP A 30 -17.53 -47.51 -8.57
C ASP A 30 -18.51 -46.36 -8.30
N ALA A 31 -18.68 -45.96 -7.03
CA ALA A 31 -19.50 -44.81 -6.64
C ALA A 31 -19.00 -43.48 -7.24
N VAL A 32 -17.68 -43.30 -7.35
CA VAL A 32 -17.08 -42.13 -8.02
C VAL A 32 -17.37 -42.20 -9.52
N ILE A 33 -17.23 -43.37 -10.14
CA ILE A 33 -17.52 -43.56 -11.57
C ILE A 33 -19.00 -43.27 -11.87
N ALA A 34 -19.90 -43.71 -10.99
CA ALA A 34 -21.32 -43.43 -11.08
C ALA A 34 -21.61 -41.92 -10.92
N ALA A 35 -20.97 -41.24 -9.98
CA ALA A 35 -21.08 -39.79 -9.80
C ALA A 35 -20.60 -39.01 -11.04
N GLU A 36 -19.47 -39.39 -11.62
CA GLU A 36 -18.99 -38.81 -12.88
C GLU A 36 -19.95 -39.03 -14.03
N ASN A 37 -20.48 -40.24 -14.19
CA ASN A 37 -21.45 -40.53 -15.23
C ASN A 37 -22.74 -39.71 -15.05
N ALA A 38 -23.18 -39.52 -13.81
CA ALA A 38 -24.38 -38.75 -13.50
C ALA A 38 -24.21 -37.26 -13.86
N LEU A 39 -23.04 -36.69 -13.60
CA LEU A 39 -22.73 -35.29 -13.92
C LEU A 39 -22.37 -35.06 -15.39
N ALA A 40 -21.84 -36.09 -16.08
CA ALA A 40 -21.41 -35.99 -17.48
C ALA A 40 -22.56 -36.12 -18.48
N THR A 41 -23.35 -35.05 -18.56
CA THR A 41 -24.44 -34.88 -19.53
C THR A 41 -23.93 -34.27 -20.85
N GLU A 42 -24.79 -34.21 -21.86
CA GLU A 42 -24.50 -33.49 -23.11
C GLU A 42 -24.27 -32.00 -22.81
N GLY A 43 -23.16 -31.43 -23.28
CA GLY A 43 -22.76 -30.05 -22.95
C GLY A 43 -21.95 -29.90 -21.65
N LEU A 44 -21.37 -30.97 -21.11
CA LEU A 44 -20.44 -30.89 -19.98
C LEU A 44 -19.22 -30.02 -20.34
N LEU A 45 -19.07 -28.89 -19.62
CA LEU A 45 -17.97 -27.93 -19.82
C LEU A 45 -16.78 -28.26 -18.92
N MET A 46 -17.06 -28.54 -17.65
CA MET A 46 -16.06 -28.78 -16.61
C MET A 46 -16.48 -29.97 -15.75
N ILE A 47 -15.50 -30.81 -15.41
CA ILE A 47 -15.61 -31.82 -14.38
C ILE A 47 -14.42 -31.72 -13.43
N ALA A 48 -14.64 -31.79 -12.13
CA ALA A 48 -13.59 -31.81 -11.13
C ALA A 48 -13.75 -32.99 -10.19
N TYR A 49 -12.63 -33.46 -9.66
CA TYR A 49 -12.53 -34.59 -8.76
C TYR A 49 -11.56 -34.22 -7.64
N PHE A 50 -11.95 -34.48 -6.39
CA PHE A 50 -11.11 -34.31 -5.22
C PHE A 50 -11.17 -35.57 -4.36
N ASN A 51 -10.00 -36.07 -3.98
CA ASN A 51 -9.83 -37.21 -3.09
C ASN A 51 -9.46 -36.69 -1.70
N ASN A 52 -10.49 -36.42 -0.89
CA ASN A 52 -10.31 -35.86 0.45
C ASN A 52 -9.65 -36.86 1.40
N ASP A 53 -9.98 -38.15 1.32
CA ASP A 53 -9.34 -39.21 2.13
C ASP A 53 -7.81 -39.24 1.92
N LEU A 54 -7.38 -39.24 0.66
CA LEU A 54 -5.96 -39.24 0.33
C LEU A 54 -5.29 -37.92 0.76
N LEU A 55 -5.95 -36.78 0.51
CA LEU A 55 -5.44 -35.46 0.91
C LEU A 55 -5.28 -35.35 2.43
N THR A 56 -6.32 -35.68 3.20
CA THR A 56 -6.29 -35.64 4.67
C THR A 56 -5.25 -36.60 5.23
N THR A 57 -5.11 -37.80 4.65
CA THR A 57 -4.04 -38.74 5.00
C THR A 57 -2.67 -38.10 4.82
N ILE A 58 -2.39 -37.48 3.67
CA ILE A 58 -1.10 -36.81 3.41
C ILE A 58 -0.89 -35.59 4.31
N LEU A 59 -1.93 -34.79 4.52
CA LEU A 59 -1.86 -33.62 5.41
C LEU A 59 -1.57 -34.06 6.86
N ASN A 60 -2.18 -35.15 7.33
CA ASN A 60 -1.89 -35.72 8.64
C ASN A 60 -0.45 -36.23 8.76
N TYR A 61 0.14 -36.76 7.67
CA TYR A 61 1.55 -37.15 7.64
C TYR A 61 2.53 -35.96 7.55
N THR A 62 2.10 -34.80 7.04
CA THR A 62 2.99 -33.67 6.70
C THR A 62 2.86 -32.43 7.59
N ARG A 63 1.69 -32.18 8.20
CA ARG A 63 1.40 -30.95 8.96
C ARG A 63 2.06 -30.88 10.35
N GLY A 64 2.55 -32.00 10.87
CA GLY A 64 2.75 -32.12 12.31
C GLY A 64 1.39 -32.19 13.02
N GLU A 65 1.37 -32.27 14.34
CA GLU A 65 0.11 -32.38 15.08
C GLU A 65 -0.61 -31.02 15.04
N GLU A 66 -1.86 -30.99 14.59
CA GLU A 66 -2.78 -29.87 14.80
C GLU A 66 -3.12 -29.78 16.29
N ASP A 67 -3.56 -28.62 16.79
CA ASP A 67 -4.04 -28.53 18.18
C ASP A 67 -5.17 -29.57 18.36
N PRO A 68 -5.02 -30.56 19.25
CA PRO A 68 -6.03 -31.62 19.39
C PRO A 68 -7.35 -31.12 20.00
N SER A 69 -7.39 -29.88 20.48
CA SER A 69 -8.58 -29.29 21.09
C SER A 69 -8.56 -27.76 20.93
N PRO A 70 -8.72 -27.22 19.70
CA PRO A 70 -8.81 -25.78 19.52
C PRO A 70 -10.06 -25.26 20.25
N MET A 71 -9.96 -24.09 20.88
CA MET A 71 -11.15 -23.44 21.42
C MET A 71 -12.10 -23.10 20.25
N HIS A 72 -13.40 -23.41 20.40
CA HIS A 72 -14.40 -23.08 19.39
C HIS A 72 -14.33 -21.60 19.05
N MET A 73 -13.97 -21.29 17.81
CA MET A 73 -14.09 -19.93 17.29
C MET A 73 -15.58 -19.64 17.08
N PRO A 74 -16.10 -18.47 17.47
CA PRO A 74 -17.32 -17.96 16.84
C PRO A 74 -17.01 -17.84 15.34
N VAL A 75 -17.75 -18.59 14.52
CA VAL A 75 -17.61 -18.60 13.06
C VAL A 75 -17.88 -17.18 12.57
N LEU A 76 -16.84 -16.50 12.10
CA LEU A 76 -16.97 -15.24 11.37
C LEU A 76 -17.06 -15.61 9.89
N ASP A 77 -18.27 -15.47 9.33
CA ASP A 77 -18.66 -15.46 7.90
C ASP A 77 -17.78 -16.25 6.90
N GLU A 78 -18.07 -17.54 6.74
CA GLU A 78 -17.67 -18.34 5.57
C GLU A 78 -18.85 -19.29 5.22
N GLY A 79 -19.15 -19.49 3.93
CA GLY A 79 -20.46 -19.99 3.44
C GLY A 79 -20.80 -21.46 3.78
N LEU A 80 -21.91 -21.96 3.20
CA LEU A 80 -22.52 -23.26 3.52
C LEU A 80 -21.55 -24.45 3.53
N TRP A 81 -20.58 -24.46 2.62
CA TRP A 81 -19.61 -25.54 2.54
C TRP A 81 -18.56 -25.47 3.65
N ASP A 82 -18.18 -24.29 4.12
CA ASP A 82 -17.22 -24.13 5.22
C ASP A 82 -17.87 -24.51 6.56
N ASP A 83 -19.13 -24.12 6.76
CA ASP A 83 -19.98 -24.56 7.87
C ASP A 83 -20.07 -26.09 7.96
N LEU A 84 -20.27 -26.76 6.82
CA LEU A 84 -20.36 -28.21 6.79
C LEU A 84 -18.97 -28.88 6.91
N TYR A 85 -17.95 -28.30 6.28
CA TYR A 85 -16.62 -28.90 6.21
C TYR A 85 -15.85 -28.83 7.52
N SER A 86 -15.87 -27.67 8.17
CA SER A 86 -15.10 -27.39 9.40
C SER A 86 -15.98 -27.27 10.66
N GLY A 87 -17.30 -27.15 10.51
CA GLY A 87 -18.24 -27.05 11.63
C GLY A 87 -18.57 -28.40 12.29
N LYS A 88 -19.70 -28.45 13.00
CA LYS A 88 -20.09 -29.61 13.84
C LYS A 88 -20.26 -30.93 13.07
N VAL A 89 -20.57 -30.85 11.77
CA VAL A 89 -20.69 -32.01 10.88
C VAL A 89 -19.33 -32.66 10.60
N ASN A 90 -18.26 -31.85 10.64
CA ASN A 90 -16.89 -32.25 10.35
C ASN A 90 -16.79 -33.10 9.08
N LEU A 91 -17.22 -32.56 7.93
CA LEU A 91 -17.07 -33.30 6.67
C LEU A 91 -15.59 -33.60 6.37
N LYS A 92 -14.64 -32.83 6.91
CA LYS A 92 -13.19 -33.11 6.76
C LYS A 92 -12.83 -34.57 7.09
N GLU A 93 -13.42 -35.17 8.14
CA GLU A 93 -13.14 -36.57 8.54
C GLU A 93 -14.05 -37.60 7.88
N ASN A 94 -15.22 -37.16 7.40
CA ASN A 94 -16.31 -38.03 6.96
C ASN A 94 -16.52 -38.04 5.44
N LEU A 95 -15.77 -37.20 4.71
CA LEU A 95 -15.82 -37.04 3.27
C LEU A 95 -14.67 -37.79 2.61
N ASP A 96 -14.98 -38.67 1.67
CA ASP A 96 -13.97 -39.41 0.92
C ASP A 96 -13.65 -38.69 -0.40
N TYR A 97 -14.69 -38.29 -1.14
CA TYR A 97 -14.56 -37.73 -2.48
C TYR A 97 -15.53 -36.57 -2.73
N ILE A 98 -15.10 -35.59 -3.53
CA ILE A 98 -15.98 -34.57 -4.11
C ILE A 98 -15.85 -34.65 -5.62
N ILE A 99 -16.99 -34.68 -6.31
CA ILE A 99 -17.07 -34.58 -7.76
C ILE A 99 -17.93 -33.36 -8.08
N VAL A 100 -17.42 -32.47 -8.94
CA VAL A 100 -18.13 -31.28 -9.39
C VAL A 100 -18.31 -31.38 -10.90
N GLY A 101 -19.49 -31.03 -11.40
CA GLY A 101 -19.77 -30.94 -12.83
C GLY A 101 -20.49 -29.63 -13.15
N ALA A 102 -20.06 -28.97 -14.21
CA ALA A 102 -20.76 -27.81 -14.78
C ALA A 102 -21.08 -28.09 -16.25
N SER A 103 -22.34 -27.97 -16.61
CA SER A 103 -22.84 -28.25 -17.97
C SER A 103 -23.71 -27.12 -18.49
N LEU A 104 -23.77 -26.99 -19.82
CA LEU A 104 -24.76 -26.14 -20.48
C LEU A 104 -26.17 -26.74 -20.28
N PRO A 105 -27.19 -25.90 -20.07
CA PRO A 105 -28.58 -26.28 -20.18
C PRO A 105 -28.85 -26.99 -21.52
N SER A 106 -29.71 -28.01 -21.51
CA SER A 106 -29.96 -28.87 -22.68
C SER A 106 -30.56 -28.14 -23.89
N ASP A 107 -31.05 -26.93 -23.71
CA ASP A 107 -31.55 -26.02 -24.75
C ASP A 107 -30.46 -25.13 -25.39
N LEU A 108 -29.23 -25.16 -24.86
CA LEU A 108 -28.10 -24.36 -25.34
C LEU A 108 -26.96 -25.25 -25.84
N THR A 109 -26.60 -25.11 -27.12
CA THR A 109 -25.42 -25.75 -27.71
C THR A 109 -24.19 -24.84 -27.74
N THR A 110 -24.38 -23.52 -27.56
CA THR A 110 -23.34 -22.49 -27.48
C THR A 110 -23.82 -21.36 -26.56
N ILE A 111 -22.91 -20.61 -25.93
CA ILE A 111 -23.26 -19.47 -25.08
C ILE A 111 -23.57 -18.25 -25.99
N PRO A 112 -24.78 -17.65 -25.95
CA PRO A 112 -25.05 -16.44 -26.70
C PRO A 112 -24.21 -15.27 -26.18
N SER A 113 -23.67 -14.43 -27.08
CA SER A 113 -22.84 -13.26 -26.74
C SER A 113 -23.50 -12.24 -25.82
N ASP A 114 -24.83 -12.31 -25.69
CA ASP A 114 -25.67 -11.30 -25.05
C ASP A 114 -26.27 -11.80 -23.70
N HIS A 115 -25.82 -12.94 -23.18
CA HIS A 115 -26.31 -13.52 -21.92
C HIS A 115 -25.40 -13.23 -20.71
N PRO A 116 -25.97 -12.83 -19.55
CA PRO A 116 -25.19 -12.58 -18.35
C PRO A 116 -24.58 -13.89 -17.83
N ALA A 117 -23.24 -13.91 -17.72
CA ALA A 117 -22.39 -15.05 -17.39
C ALA A 117 -22.79 -15.84 -16.12
N ASN A 118 -23.57 -15.25 -15.22
CA ASN A 118 -23.89 -15.82 -13.91
C ASN A 118 -25.19 -16.66 -13.88
N SER A 119 -25.87 -16.86 -15.01
CA SER A 119 -27.22 -17.47 -15.03
C SER A 119 -27.40 -18.70 -15.93
N SER A 120 -26.34 -19.16 -16.61
CA SER A 120 -26.48 -20.09 -17.73
C SER A 120 -25.84 -21.46 -17.54
N PHE A 121 -25.37 -21.85 -16.35
CA PHE A 121 -24.76 -23.17 -16.12
C PHE A 121 -25.58 -24.03 -15.14
N GLN A 122 -25.72 -25.32 -15.48
CA GLN A 122 -26.20 -26.33 -14.55
C GLN A 122 -25.01 -26.92 -13.80
N GLU A 123 -24.83 -26.47 -12.56
CA GLU A 123 -23.77 -26.95 -11.66
C GLU A 123 -24.30 -28.01 -10.71
N GLY A 124 -23.54 -29.09 -10.53
CA GLY A 124 -23.83 -30.15 -9.58
C GLY A 124 -22.60 -30.55 -8.81
N ILE A 125 -22.72 -30.63 -7.48
CA ILE A 125 -21.69 -31.15 -6.59
C ILE A 125 -22.19 -32.47 -6.01
N ILE A 126 -21.38 -33.52 -6.08
CA ILE A 126 -21.62 -34.80 -5.42
C ILE A 126 -20.46 -35.07 -4.47
N ALA A 127 -20.74 -35.05 -3.17
CA ALA A 127 -19.84 -35.46 -2.10
C ALA A 127 -20.19 -36.90 -1.67
N LEU A 128 -19.18 -37.76 -1.60
CA LEU A 128 -19.29 -39.17 -1.22
C LEU A 128 -18.50 -39.39 0.08
N GLY A 129 -19.07 -40.13 1.02
CA GLY A 129 -18.46 -40.33 2.33
C GLY A 129 -19.37 -41.09 3.29
N THR A 130 -19.19 -40.89 4.59
CA THR A 130 -20.05 -41.40 5.66
C THR A 130 -20.67 -40.26 6.44
N PHE A 131 -21.92 -39.93 6.17
CA PHE A 131 -22.56 -38.75 6.71
C PHE A 131 -23.62 -39.11 7.76
N ASP A 132 -23.74 -38.28 8.81
CA ASP A 132 -24.92 -38.28 9.65
C ASP A 132 -25.92 -37.22 9.15
N ARG A 133 -26.98 -37.70 8.52
CA ARG A 133 -28.05 -36.87 7.97
C ARG A 133 -28.62 -35.89 9.00
N ASN A 134 -28.78 -36.32 10.25
CA ASN A 134 -29.39 -35.48 11.29
C ASN A 134 -28.47 -34.33 11.70
N SER A 135 -27.16 -34.61 11.79
CA SER A 135 -26.14 -33.58 12.06
C SER A 135 -26.06 -32.56 10.93
N ILE A 136 -26.11 -33.00 9.66
CA ILE A 136 -26.13 -32.10 8.50
C ILE A 136 -27.36 -31.20 8.53
N GLN A 137 -28.54 -31.79 8.72
CA GLN A 137 -29.77 -31.01 8.79
C GLN A 137 -29.76 -30.01 9.95
N SER A 138 -29.20 -30.39 11.10
CA SER A 138 -29.09 -29.51 12.26
C SER A 138 -28.13 -28.36 11.99
N ALA A 139 -26.95 -28.62 11.41
CA ALA A 139 -25.96 -27.59 11.09
C ALA A 139 -26.47 -26.59 10.05
N ILE A 140 -27.15 -27.05 9.00
CA ILE A 140 -27.73 -26.14 8.00
C ILE A 140 -28.84 -25.28 8.63
N ARG A 141 -29.64 -25.81 9.55
CA ARG A 141 -30.69 -25.03 10.24
C ARG A 141 -30.15 -23.99 11.22
N GLU A 142 -28.90 -24.08 11.64
CA GLU A 142 -28.29 -23.08 12.52
C GLU A 142 -28.13 -21.73 11.80
N ASN A 143 -27.77 -21.76 10.51
CA ASN A 143 -27.43 -20.54 9.73
C ASN A 143 -28.34 -20.30 8.51
N TYR A 144 -29.20 -21.25 8.12
CA TYR A 144 -30.01 -21.17 6.90
C TYR A 144 -31.49 -21.51 7.15
N ARG A 145 -32.37 -20.96 6.31
CA ARG A 145 -33.78 -21.37 6.24
C ARG A 145 -33.84 -22.65 5.43
N VAL A 146 -34.37 -23.71 6.04
CA VAL A 146 -34.45 -25.04 5.43
C VAL A 146 -35.90 -25.45 5.22
N GLU A 147 -36.29 -25.64 3.97
CA GLU A 147 -37.60 -26.17 3.57
C GLU A 147 -37.43 -27.60 3.05
N ASN A 148 -38.29 -28.52 3.50
CA ASN A 148 -38.26 -29.90 3.00
C ASN A 148 -39.06 -29.96 1.69
N GLU A 149 -38.38 -30.23 0.58
CA GLU A 149 -39.03 -30.43 -0.71
C GLU A 149 -39.50 -31.89 -0.85
N GLN A 150 -38.63 -32.84 -0.50
CA GLN A 150 -38.90 -34.28 -0.54
C GLN A 150 -38.12 -35.02 0.56
N GLU A 151 -38.28 -36.34 0.63
CA GLU A 151 -37.46 -37.16 1.52
C GLU A 151 -35.97 -36.99 1.16
N ASN A 152 -35.14 -36.60 2.12
CA ASN A 152 -33.70 -36.31 1.98
C ASN A 152 -33.34 -35.06 1.15
N LEU A 153 -34.30 -34.35 0.54
CA LEU A 153 -34.07 -33.17 -0.28
C LEU A 153 -34.54 -31.89 0.43
N TYR A 154 -33.61 -30.95 0.59
CA TYR A 154 -33.81 -29.69 1.28
C TYR A 154 -33.58 -28.54 0.33
N LYS A 155 -34.46 -27.55 0.39
CA LYS A 155 -34.25 -26.22 -0.15
C LYS A 155 -33.65 -25.36 0.95
N ILE A 156 -32.55 -24.69 0.64
CA ILE A 156 -31.75 -23.89 1.55
C ILE A 156 -31.78 -22.46 1.03
N THR A 157 -32.18 -21.54 1.89
CA THR A 157 -32.13 -20.11 1.64
C THR A 157 -31.24 -19.49 2.70
N GLU A 158 -30.20 -18.79 2.26
CA GLU A 158 -29.28 -18.06 3.13
C GLU A 158 -30.05 -17.00 3.94
N ILE A 159 -30.00 -17.12 5.27
CA ILE A 159 -30.53 -16.08 6.18
C ILE A 159 -29.34 -15.23 6.58
N LYS A 160 -29.11 -14.11 5.87
CA LYS A 160 -28.21 -13.09 6.40
C LYS A 160 -28.91 -12.41 7.57
N GLN A 161 -28.71 -12.92 8.78
CA GLN A 161 -28.93 -12.11 9.97
C GLN A 161 -27.75 -11.15 10.06
N GLU A 162 -27.92 -9.94 9.51
CA GLU A 162 -27.02 -8.85 9.88
C GLU A 162 -27.17 -8.63 11.40
N PRO A 163 -26.09 -8.73 12.18
CA PRO A 163 -26.15 -8.33 13.58
C PRO A 163 -26.60 -6.86 13.63
N GLU A 164 -27.61 -6.57 14.45
CA GLU A 164 -28.13 -5.22 14.74
C GLU A 164 -26.99 -4.28 15.20
N LYS A 165 -26.30 -3.68 14.23
CA LYS A 165 -25.55 -2.45 14.38
C LYS A 165 -25.90 -1.63 13.16
N GLU A 166 -26.88 -0.74 13.31
CA GLU A 166 -27.31 0.32 12.38
C GLU A 166 -26.37 0.57 11.18
N LYS A 167 -26.35 -0.33 10.18
CA LYS A 167 -25.54 -0.16 8.97
C LYS A 167 -26.42 0.46 7.90
N ARG A 168 -26.00 1.63 7.43
CA ARG A 168 -26.61 2.30 6.27
C ARG A 168 -26.38 1.43 5.03
N VAL A 169 -27.41 0.70 4.61
CA VAL A 169 -27.41 -0.09 3.36
C VAL A 169 -27.24 0.85 2.16
N CYS A 170 -26.38 0.45 1.22
CA CYS A 170 -26.06 1.23 0.02
C CYS A 170 -27.27 1.41 -0.90
N PRO A 171 -27.45 2.54 -1.62
CA PRO A 171 -28.62 2.75 -2.49
C PRO A 171 -28.76 1.70 -3.60
N GLU A 172 -27.65 1.17 -4.11
CA GLU A 172 -27.66 0.04 -5.05
C GLU A 172 -28.22 -1.25 -4.42
N ASP A 173 -28.12 -1.36 -3.09
CA ASP A 173 -28.72 -2.42 -2.27
C ASP A 173 -30.13 -2.05 -1.72
N LYS A 174 -30.58 -0.79 -1.80
CA LYS A 174 -31.93 -0.39 -1.31
C LYS A 174 -33.08 -0.80 -2.25
N SER A 175 -32.78 -1.20 -3.49
CA SER A 175 -33.74 -1.94 -4.33
C SER A 175 -33.72 -3.45 -4.07
N LYS A 176 -32.93 -3.86 -3.08
CA LYS A 176 -32.67 -5.24 -2.71
C LYS A 176 -32.63 -5.33 -1.19
N GLU A 177 -33.82 -5.32 -0.57
CA GLU A 177 -34.10 -6.42 0.36
C GLU A 177 -33.98 -7.74 -0.44
N THR A 178 -32.75 -8.09 -0.84
CA THR A 178 -32.45 -9.45 -1.24
C THR A 178 -32.37 -10.19 0.08
N ILE A 179 -33.49 -10.80 0.46
CA ILE A 179 -33.41 -12.26 0.62
C ILE A 179 -32.54 -12.71 -0.55
N SER A 180 -31.33 -13.17 -0.26
CA SER A 180 -30.51 -13.83 -1.26
C SER A 180 -31.41 -14.93 -1.84
N ASN A 181 -32.03 -14.67 -3.00
CA ASN A 181 -32.81 -15.66 -3.74
C ASN A 181 -31.86 -16.71 -4.36
N ASN A 182 -30.62 -16.81 -3.87
CA ASN A 182 -29.74 -17.94 -4.11
C ASN A 182 -30.29 -19.12 -3.32
N GLU A 183 -31.38 -19.68 -3.85
CA GLU A 183 -31.90 -20.95 -3.45
C GLU A 183 -30.86 -22.00 -3.85
N SER A 184 -30.38 -22.74 -2.85
CA SER A 184 -29.57 -23.94 -3.09
C SER A 184 -30.37 -25.14 -2.64
N TYR A 185 -30.27 -26.22 -3.38
CA TYR A 185 -30.90 -27.48 -3.05
C TYR A 185 -29.81 -28.43 -2.56
N ILE A 186 -30.06 -29.17 -1.49
CA ILE A 186 -29.19 -30.21 -0.99
C ILE A 186 -29.98 -31.49 -0.79
N TYR A 187 -29.51 -32.57 -1.41
CA TYR A 187 -29.94 -33.93 -1.13
C TYR A 187 -28.91 -34.61 -0.21
N ALA A 188 -29.31 -35.09 0.96
CA ALA A 188 -28.41 -35.69 1.94
C ALA A 188 -28.87 -37.08 2.39
N THR A 189 -27.98 -38.05 2.25
CA THR A 189 -28.14 -39.43 2.76
C THR A 189 -26.90 -39.82 3.58
N ASN A 190 -26.90 -41.02 4.14
CA ASN A 190 -25.78 -41.48 4.97
C ASN A 190 -24.48 -41.71 4.18
N ASN A 191 -24.51 -41.73 2.84
CA ASN A 191 -23.33 -42.00 2.02
C ASN A 191 -23.09 -41.02 0.86
N ARG A 192 -24.02 -40.10 0.60
CA ARG A 192 -23.90 -39.09 -0.45
C ARG A 192 -24.59 -37.79 -0.07
N LEU A 193 -23.95 -36.68 -0.45
CA LEU A 193 -24.47 -35.33 -0.46
C LEU A 193 -24.47 -34.82 -1.89
N ILE A 194 -25.57 -34.25 -2.35
CA ILE A 194 -25.68 -33.66 -3.68
C ILE A 194 -26.17 -32.24 -3.51
N ALA A 195 -25.52 -31.28 -4.14
CA ALA A 195 -25.95 -29.89 -4.12
C ALA A 195 -26.04 -29.31 -5.54
N SER A 196 -27.01 -28.42 -5.74
CA SER A 196 -27.17 -27.65 -6.96
C SER A 196 -28.00 -26.39 -6.69
N SER A 197 -27.88 -25.39 -7.55
CA SER A 197 -28.74 -24.20 -7.56
C SER A 197 -30.15 -24.46 -8.09
N SER A 198 -30.43 -25.64 -8.66
CA SER A 198 -31.74 -25.98 -9.23
C SER A 198 -32.22 -27.37 -8.79
N ILE A 199 -33.49 -27.43 -8.37
CA ILE A 199 -34.17 -28.69 -8.06
C ILE A 199 -34.29 -29.61 -9.28
N GLU A 200 -34.45 -29.05 -10.47
CA GLU A 200 -34.51 -29.82 -11.72
C GLU A 200 -33.18 -30.56 -11.95
N ASN A 201 -32.06 -29.86 -11.72
CA ASN A 201 -30.74 -30.46 -11.89
C ASN A 201 -30.45 -31.53 -10.83
N ILE A 202 -30.84 -31.32 -9.56
CA ILE A 202 -30.74 -32.38 -8.54
C ILE A 202 -31.54 -33.61 -8.96
N ASN A 203 -32.79 -33.45 -9.39
CA ASN A 203 -33.62 -34.58 -9.81
C ASN A 203 -33.03 -35.30 -11.03
N LYS A 204 -32.45 -34.57 -11.97
CA LYS A 204 -31.72 -35.12 -13.12
C LYS A 204 -30.51 -35.95 -12.68
N ILE A 205 -29.68 -35.42 -11.76
CA ILE A 205 -28.51 -36.11 -11.21
C ILE A 205 -28.95 -37.38 -10.46
N LEU A 206 -29.96 -37.29 -9.60
CA LEU A 206 -30.50 -38.42 -8.85
C LEU A 206 -31.02 -39.52 -9.78
N ASN A 207 -31.83 -39.15 -10.78
CA ASN A 207 -32.36 -40.11 -11.75
C ASN A 207 -31.23 -40.81 -12.54
N ARG A 208 -30.16 -40.09 -12.89
CA ARG A 208 -28.98 -40.69 -13.56
C ARG A 208 -28.20 -41.61 -12.63
N LEU A 209 -28.04 -41.25 -11.35
CA LEU A 209 -27.39 -42.09 -10.34
C LEU A 209 -28.18 -43.38 -10.09
N ASP A 210 -29.48 -43.26 -9.83
CA ASP A 210 -30.31 -44.41 -9.45
C ASP A 210 -30.51 -45.40 -10.61
N ASN A 211 -30.42 -44.93 -11.86
CA ASN A 211 -30.47 -45.78 -13.06
C ASN A 211 -29.09 -46.22 -13.57
N ASN A 212 -27.98 -45.88 -12.90
CA ASN A 212 -26.61 -46.13 -13.36
C ASN A 212 -26.40 -45.70 -14.82
N ALA A 213 -26.85 -44.49 -15.17
CA ALA A 213 -26.72 -43.95 -16.52
C ALA A 213 -25.24 -43.95 -16.97
N LYS A 214 -25.01 -44.09 -18.27
CA LYS A 214 -23.67 -43.89 -18.87
C LYS A 214 -23.42 -42.40 -19.05
N ALA A 215 -22.16 -41.98 -19.01
CA ALA A 215 -21.79 -40.62 -19.39
C ALA A 215 -22.19 -40.35 -20.85
N ASP A 216 -22.82 -39.21 -21.09
CA ASP A 216 -23.21 -38.75 -22.43
C ASP A 216 -21.99 -38.12 -23.13
N THR A 217 -21.06 -37.57 -22.35
CA THR A 217 -19.77 -37.03 -22.80
C THR A 217 -18.63 -38.05 -22.59
N ASP A 218 -17.70 -38.16 -23.55
CA ASP A 218 -16.55 -39.08 -23.43
C ASP A 218 -15.54 -38.61 -22.36
N LEU A 219 -15.56 -39.34 -21.24
CA LEU A 219 -14.68 -39.14 -20.08
C LEU A 219 -13.42 -40.00 -20.10
N THR A 220 -13.11 -40.74 -21.17
CA THR A 220 -12.00 -41.71 -21.16
C THR A 220 -10.66 -41.06 -20.83
N LYS A 221 -10.30 -39.98 -21.54
CA LYS A 221 -9.04 -39.23 -21.28
C LYS A 221 -9.03 -38.55 -19.91
N TRP A 222 -10.19 -38.05 -19.46
CA TRP A 222 -10.33 -37.45 -18.11
C TRP A 222 -10.07 -38.49 -17.01
N ARG A 223 -10.64 -39.69 -17.14
CA ARG A 223 -10.46 -40.79 -16.20
C ARG A 223 -9.04 -41.31 -16.15
N GLU A 224 -8.37 -41.34 -17.30
CA GLU A 224 -6.96 -41.66 -17.37
C GLU A 224 -6.11 -40.60 -16.64
N PHE A 225 -6.36 -39.31 -16.90
CA PHE A 225 -5.62 -38.21 -16.28
C PHE A 225 -5.80 -38.12 -14.76
N ARG A 226 -7.04 -38.20 -14.27
CA ARG A 226 -7.34 -38.03 -12.83
C ARG A 226 -6.83 -39.17 -11.96
N LYS A 227 -6.46 -40.32 -12.55
CA LYS A 227 -6.04 -41.50 -11.82
C LYS A 227 -4.79 -41.18 -10.97
N GLY A 228 -4.91 -41.38 -9.66
CA GLY A 228 -3.85 -41.09 -8.70
C GLY A 228 -3.61 -39.61 -8.40
N THR A 229 -4.57 -38.73 -8.75
CA THR A 229 -4.57 -37.33 -8.34
C THR A 229 -5.25 -37.12 -6.97
N LEU A 230 -4.76 -36.14 -6.22
CA LEU A 230 -5.38 -35.59 -5.01
C LEU A 230 -6.58 -34.72 -5.35
N GLY A 231 -6.42 -33.93 -6.40
CA GLY A 231 -7.45 -33.08 -6.96
C GLY A 231 -7.14 -32.89 -8.44
N SER A 232 -8.16 -32.92 -9.27
CA SER A 232 -8.04 -32.65 -10.69
C SER A 232 -9.27 -31.92 -11.21
N THR A 233 -9.09 -31.21 -12.31
CA THR A 233 -10.13 -30.49 -13.02
C THR A 233 -9.91 -30.66 -14.50
N GLY A 234 -10.98 -30.96 -15.22
CA GLY A 234 -10.98 -31.13 -16.65
C GLY A 234 -11.97 -30.19 -17.32
N PHE A 235 -11.43 -29.36 -18.20
CA PHE A 235 -12.16 -28.49 -19.09
C PHE A 235 -12.31 -29.21 -20.43
N LEU A 236 -13.52 -29.63 -20.75
CA LEU A 236 -13.84 -30.40 -21.95
C LEU A 236 -14.22 -29.52 -23.14
N LEU A 237 -14.61 -28.28 -22.85
CA LEU A 237 -14.99 -27.22 -23.79
C LEU A 237 -14.38 -25.90 -23.26
N PRO A 238 -13.05 -25.73 -23.33
CA PRO A 238 -12.35 -24.62 -22.68
C PRO A 238 -12.63 -23.26 -23.32
N TYR A 239 -13.01 -23.21 -24.61
CA TYR A 239 -13.28 -21.96 -25.31
C TYR A 239 -14.57 -21.29 -24.80
N GLU A 240 -15.63 -22.08 -24.68
CA GLU A 240 -16.93 -21.69 -24.14
C GLU A 240 -16.82 -21.20 -22.69
N LEU A 241 -15.85 -21.74 -21.94
CA LEU A 241 -15.55 -21.31 -20.57
C LEU A 241 -14.77 -19.97 -20.51
N ILE A 242 -13.94 -19.67 -21.52
CA ILE A 242 -13.19 -18.39 -21.62
C ILE A 242 -14.14 -17.25 -21.96
N GLU A 243 -15.07 -17.44 -22.90
CA GLU A 243 -16.06 -16.41 -23.26
C GLU A 243 -16.96 -16.02 -22.09
N SER A 244 -17.35 -17.01 -21.28
CA SER A 244 -18.19 -16.83 -20.09
C SER A 244 -17.44 -16.39 -18.83
N SER A 245 -16.11 -16.49 -18.80
CA SER A 245 -15.32 -15.98 -17.68
C SER A 245 -15.29 -14.44 -17.64
N THR A 246 -15.20 -13.86 -16.44
CA THR A 246 -15.07 -12.41 -16.22
C THR A 246 -13.79 -12.09 -15.42
N GLY A 247 -13.17 -10.93 -15.67
CA GLY A 247 -12.05 -10.42 -14.88
C GLY A 247 -10.66 -10.92 -15.32
N ILE A 248 -9.75 -11.13 -14.35
CA ILE A 248 -8.33 -11.44 -14.58
C ILE A 248 -8.13 -12.79 -15.28
N SER A 249 -8.98 -13.78 -14.98
CA SER A 249 -8.98 -15.10 -15.63
C SER A 249 -9.26 -15.00 -17.13
N LYS A 250 -10.28 -14.21 -17.53
CA LYS A 250 -10.54 -13.90 -18.94
C LYS A 250 -9.33 -13.24 -19.60
N TYR A 251 -8.77 -12.20 -18.97
CA TYR A 251 -7.63 -11.47 -19.51
C TYR A 251 -6.37 -12.34 -19.70
N LEU A 252 -6.07 -13.24 -18.75
CA LEU A 252 -4.94 -14.17 -18.82
C LEU A 252 -5.14 -15.24 -19.89
N LEU A 253 -6.35 -15.78 -20.02
CA LEU A 253 -6.65 -16.85 -20.98
C LEU A 253 -6.84 -16.32 -22.41
N GLN A 254 -7.41 -15.12 -22.57
CA GLN A 254 -7.73 -14.52 -23.87
C GLN A 254 -6.49 -13.97 -24.60
N LYS A 255 -5.42 -13.62 -23.88
CA LYS A 255 -4.18 -13.10 -24.49
C LYS A 255 -3.35 -14.17 -25.21
N GLU A 256 -3.51 -15.44 -24.85
CA GLU A 256 -2.71 -16.56 -25.37
C GLU A 256 -3.51 -17.57 -26.20
N ILE A 257 -4.84 -17.61 -26.05
CA ILE A 257 -5.76 -18.50 -26.76
C ILE A 257 -6.67 -17.64 -27.65
N THR A 258 -6.12 -17.17 -28.77
CA THR A 258 -6.83 -16.32 -29.75
C THR A 258 -7.31 -17.06 -30.99
N ASP A 259 -7.02 -18.36 -31.10
CA ASP A 259 -7.32 -19.16 -32.30
C ASP A 259 -8.34 -20.27 -31.98
N GLU A 260 -9.59 -20.04 -32.39
CA GLU A 260 -10.81 -20.83 -32.11
C GLU A 260 -10.71 -22.33 -32.45
N THR A 261 -9.70 -22.76 -33.21
CA THR A 261 -9.71 -24.09 -33.85
C THR A 261 -8.73 -25.12 -33.30
N ALA A 262 -7.83 -24.74 -32.38
CA ALA A 262 -6.75 -25.63 -31.95
C ALA A 262 -7.06 -26.41 -30.66
N LEU A 263 -7.60 -25.76 -29.62
CA LEU A 263 -7.67 -26.32 -28.25
C LEU A 263 -8.95 -27.13 -28.01
N ARG A 264 -8.81 -28.42 -27.63
CA ARG A 264 -9.96 -29.28 -27.33
C ARG A 264 -10.23 -29.50 -25.85
N LYS A 265 -9.20 -29.90 -25.08
CA LYS A 265 -9.35 -30.27 -23.67
C LYS A 265 -8.16 -29.78 -22.87
N VAL A 266 -8.42 -29.34 -21.65
CA VAL A 266 -7.36 -29.00 -20.69
C VAL A 266 -7.65 -29.75 -19.39
N PHE A 267 -6.72 -30.58 -18.95
CA PHE A 267 -6.78 -31.19 -17.64
C PHE A 267 -5.69 -30.60 -16.77
N THR A 268 -6.02 -30.31 -15.51
CA THR A 268 -5.06 -29.90 -14.50
C THR A 268 -5.27 -30.72 -13.24
N GLY A 269 -4.20 -31.06 -12.53
CA GLY A 269 -4.32 -31.81 -11.30
C GLY A 269 -3.07 -31.78 -10.46
N ALA A 270 -3.24 -32.11 -9.19
CA ALA A 270 -2.16 -32.31 -8.22
C ALA A 270 -2.11 -33.79 -7.85
N SER A 271 -0.92 -34.37 -7.82
CA SER A 271 -0.64 -35.74 -7.41
C SER A 271 0.52 -35.78 -6.40
N VAL A 272 0.72 -36.92 -5.77
CA VAL A 272 1.83 -37.13 -4.82
C VAL A 272 3.08 -37.56 -5.59
N ASP A 273 4.17 -36.81 -5.42
CA ASP A 273 5.49 -37.24 -5.88
C ASP A 273 6.22 -37.95 -4.74
N TYR A 274 6.10 -39.27 -4.66
CA TYR A 274 6.72 -40.06 -3.60
C TYR A 274 8.25 -40.13 -3.73
N LEU A 275 8.82 -39.96 -4.94
CA LEU A 275 10.27 -39.99 -5.14
C LEU A 275 10.93 -38.74 -4.55
N LYS A 276 10.22 -37.61 -4.64
CA LYS A 276 10.63 -36.34 -4.06
C LYS A 276 10.03 -36.07 -2.68
N ALA A 277 9.19 -36.97 -2.16
CA ALA A 277 8.34 -36.72 -1.00
C ALA A 277 7.64 -35.36 -1.10
N GLY A 278 6.84 -35.15 -2.14
CA GLY A 278 6.35 -33.84 -2.54
C GLY A 278 5.00 -33.86 -3.25
N VAL A 279 4.62 -32.72 -3.81
CA VAL A 279 3.41 -32.57 -4.65
C VAL A 279 3.85 -32.30 -6.09
N LYS A 280 3.23 -32.99 -7.04
CA LYS A 280 3.40 -32.80 -8.48
C LYS A 280 2.13 -32.21 -9.05
N PHE A 281 2.25 -31.04 -9.67
CA PHE A 281 1.20 -30.41 -10.45
C PHE A 281 1.38 -30.77 -11.90
N ASP A 282 0.31 -31.19 -12.55
CA ASP A 282 0.27 -31.59 -13.95
C ASP A 282 -0.79 -30.77 -14.68
N ILE A 283 -0.43 -30.32 -15.88
CA ILE A 283 -1.33 -29.68 -16.84
C ILE A 283 -1.18 -30.45 -18.15
N HIS A 284 -2.30 -30.96 -18.66
CA HIS A 284 -2.39 -31.72 -19.89
C HIS A 284 -3.26 -30.96 -20.89
N VAL A 285 -2.64 -30.47 -21.96
CA VAL A 285 -3.28 -29.67 -23.00
C VAL A 285 -3.44 -30.53 -24.24
N GLN A 286 -4.69 -30.73 -24.68
CA GLN A 286 -5.00 -31.46 -25.90
C GLN A 286 -5.46 -30.51 -27.00
N ALA A 287 -4.85 -30.62 -28.18
CA ALA A 287 -5.19 -29.81 -29.35
C ALA A 287 -5.03 -30.59 -30.67
N ASP A 288 -5.81 -30.20 -31.68
CA ASP A 288 -5.78 -30.84 -33.01
C ASP A 288 -4.62 -30.32 -33.88
N ASN A 289 -4.20 -29.08 -33.65
CA ASN A 289 -3.12 -28.44 -34.39
C ASN A 289 -1.76 -28.78 -33.78
N GLN A 290 -1.08 -29.75 -34.39
CA GLN A 290 0.23 -30.24 -33.92
C GLN A 290 1.34 -29.20 -34.05
N ASP A 291 1.29 -28.36 -35.08
CA ASP A 291 2.29 -27.32 -35.29
C ASP A 291 2.17 -26.23 -34.23
N TRP A 292 0.94 -25.85 -33.88
CA TRP A 292 0.66 -24.93 -32.77
C TRP A 292 1.13 -25.50 -31.42
N LEU A 293 0.82 -26.76 -31.11
CA LEU A 293 1.28 -27.42 -29.87
C LEU A 293 2.81 -27.47 -29.78
N LYS A 294 3.46 -27.81 -30.90
CA LYS A 294 4.92 -27.85 -30.99
C LYS A 294 5.52 -26.47 -30.77
N GLU A 295 5.00 -25.44 -31.42
CA GLU A 295 5.45 -24.06 -31.27
C GLU A 295 5.29 -23.58 -29.82
N LYS A 296 4.10 -23.73 -29.23
CA LYS A 296 3.83 -23.29 -27.85
C LYS A 296 4.68 -24.07 -26.83
N SER A 297 4.82 -25.39 -26.98
CA SER A 297 5.69 -26.17 -26.09
C SER A 297 7.16 -25.74 -26.15
N GLN A 298 7.66 -25.37 -27.33
CA GLN A 298 9.02 -24.83 -27.51
C GLN A 298 9.17 -23.45 -26.87
N ASN A 299 8.19 -22.56 -27.07
CA ASN A 299 8.20 -21.21 -26.49
C ASN A 299 8.17 -21.26 -24.95
N ILE A 300 7.30 -22.07 -24.36
CA ILE A 300 7.23 -22.24 -22.90
C ILE A 300 8.53 -22.89 -22.38
N SER A 301 9.06 -23.90 -23.08
CA SER A 301 10.33 -24.53 -22.70
C SER A 301 11.49 -23.52 -22.70
N LYS A 302 11.55 -22.66 -23.72
CA LYS A 302 12.55 -21.60 -23.82
C LYS A 302 12.41 -20.59 -22.67
N ALA A 303 11.19 -20.10 -22.41
CA ALA A 303 10.93 -19.16 -21.31
C ALA A 303 11.29 -19.75 -19.93
N VAL A 304 10.94 -21.01 -19.68
CA VAL A 304 11.32 -21.71 -18.44
C VAL A 304 12.85 -21.89 -18.35
N SER A 305 13.54 -22.19 -19.46
CA SER A 305 15.00 -22.29 -19.47
C SER A 305 15.71 -20.96 -19.24
N GLU A 306 15.21 -19.86 -19.80
CA GLU A 306 15.71 -18.50 -19.57
C GLU A 306 15.49 -18.10 -18.10
N PHE A 307 14.29 -18.33 -17.58
CA PHE A 307 13.96 -18.06 -16.17
C PHE A 307 14.79 -18.92 -15.20
N LYS A 308 15.07 -20.19 -15.51
CA LYS A 308 15.99 -21.05 -14.74
C LYS A 308 17.41 -20.48 -14.68
N LYS A 309 17.86 -19.83 -15.75
CA LYS A 309 19.20 -19.26 -15.85
C LYS A 309 19.32 -17.97 -15.05
N GLU A 310 18.31 -17.09 -15.15
CA GLU A 310 18.26 -15.83 -14.41
C GLU A 310 18.06 -16.04 -12.90
N SER A 311 17.17 -16.95 -12.50
CA SER A 311 16.89 -17.24 -11.08
C SER A 311 18.04 -17.95 -10.36
N ALA A 312 18.97 -18.57 -11.08
CA ALA A 312 20.09 -19.31 -10.49
C ALA A 312 21.14 -18.43 -9.82
N GLU A 313 21.25 -17.17 -10.23
CA GLU A 313 22.27 -16.25 -9.71
C GLU A 313 21.80 -15.53 -8.43
N ASP A 314 20.50 -15.24 -8.32
CA ASP A 314 19.97 -14.36 -7.25
C ASP A 314 19.00 -15.04 -6.26
N TYR A 315 18.40 -16.20 -6.61
CA TYR A 315 17.30 -16.79 -5.83
C TYR A 315 17.38 -18.33 -5.75
N PRO A 316 18.22 -18.90 -4.86
CA PRO A 316 18.42 -20.35 -4.76
C PRO A 316 17.15 -21.15 -4.40
N THR A 317 16.20 -20.56 -3.66
CA THR A 317 14.92 -21.21 -3.36
C THR A 317 13.98 -21.18 -4.58
N LEU A 318 13.95 -20.08 -5.33
CA LEU A 318 13.24 -19.99 -6.61
C LEU A 318 13.84 -20.96 -7.64
N GLN A 319 15.17 -21.07 -7.72
CA GLN A 319 15.85 -22.01 -8.60
C GLN A 319 15.41 -23.46 -8.33
N LYS A 320 15.29 -23.84 -7.05
CA LYS A 320 14.79 -25.18 -6.66
C LYS A 320 13.34 -25.39 -7.11
N LEU A 321 12.46 -24.41 -6.95
CA LEU A 321 11.11 -24.48 -7.52
C LEU A 321 11.20 -24.63 -9.04
N VAL A 322 11.84 -23.71 -9.76
CA VAL A 322 11.80 -23.72 -11.22
C VAL A 322 12.47 -24.98 -11.80
N SER A 323 13.48 -25.56 -11.12
CA SER A 323 14.13 -26.81 -11.52
C SER A 323 13.16 -28.01 -11.66
N GLY A 324 12.03 -27.96 -10.94
CA GLY A 324 10.98 -28.98 -10.98
C GLY A 324 10.13 -29.00 -12.25
N PHE A 325 10.21 -27.96 -13.11
CA PHE A 325 9.43 -27.89 -14.34
C PHE A 325 9.96 -28.82 -15.42
N LYS A 326 9.05 -29.63 -15.97
CA LYS A 326 9.25 -30.47 -17.15
C LYS A 326 8.10 -30.22 -18.12
N ILE A 327 8.46 -29.96 -19.37
CA ILE A 327 7.52 -29.79 -20.47
C ILE A 327 7.82 -30.92 -21.45
N SER A 328 6.78 -31.68 -21.81
CA SER A 328 6.86 -32.68 -22.86
C SER A 328 5.74 -32.48 -23.86
N HIS A 329 6.02 -32.87 -25.09
CA HIS A 329 5.08 -32.78 -26.20
C HIS A 329 5.02 -34.13 -26.90
N SER A 330 3.81 -34.57 -27.21
CA SER A 330 3.52 -35.69 -28.09
C SER A 330 2.48 -35.27 -29.14
N LYS A 331 2.00 -36.21 -29.96
CA LYS A 331 1.28 -35.94 -31.20
C LYS A 331 0.11 -34.93 -31.07
N ASP A 332 -0.78 -35.13 -30.10
CA ASP A 332 -1.98 -34.30 -29.85
C ASP A 332 -1.99 -33.69 -28.43
N ILE A 333 -0.87 -33.77 -27.70
CA ILE A 333 -0.80 -33.51 -26.26
C ILE A 333 0.47 -32.72 -25.92
N MET A 334 0.30 -31.69 -25.09
CA MET A 334 1.38 -31.04 -24.36
C MET A 334 1.18 -31.24 -22.86
N ASP A 335 2.17 -31.83 -22.20
CA ASP A 335 2.21 -32.03 -20.75
C ASP A 335 3.17 -31.03 -20.12
N ILE A 336 2.68 -30.28 -19.14
CA ILE A 336 3.47 -29.40 -18.28
C ILE A 336 3.38 -29.97 -16.88
N SER A 337 4.50 -30.39 -16.33
CA SER A 337 4.55 -30.92 -14.97
C SER A 337 5.54 -30.15 -14.12
N PHE A 338 5.17 -29.93 -12.86
CA PHE A 338 5.97 -29.23 -11.90
C PHE A 338 5.91 -29.96 -10.56
N ALA A 339 7.05 -30.48 -10.11
CA ALA A 339 7.13 -31.22 -8.85
C ALA A 339 7.92 -30.45 -7.79
N ILE A 340 7.30 -30.29 -6.62
CA ILE A 340 7.83 -29.60 -5.44
C ILE A 340 8.04 -30.61 -4.32
N ASP A 341 9.27 -30.78 -3.85
CA ASP A 341 9.53 -31.58 -2.64
C ASP A 341 9.05 -30.86 -1.36
N ILE A 342 8.84 -31.63 -0.30
CA ILE A 342 8.33 -31.12 0.98
C ILE A 342 9.26 -30.11 1.65
N ASP A 343 10.56 -30.19 1.41
CA ASP A 343 11.53 -29.26 1.99
C ASP A 343 11.52 -27.91 1.28
N THR A 344 11.27 -27.91 -0.03
CA THR A 344 11.03 -26.72 -0.83
C THR A 344 9.66 -26.11 -0.52
N LEU A 345 8.60 -26.91 -0.34
CA LEU A 345 7.29 -26.42 0.14
C LEU A 345 7.41 -25.70 1.50
N LYS A 346 8.24 -26.20 2.42
CA LYS A 346 8.50 -25.57 3.73
C LYS A 346 9.28 -24.25 3.62
N ARG A 347 9.97 -24.01 2.51
CA ARG A 347 10.79 -22.81 2.22
C ARG A 347 10.10 -21.80 1.32
N ILE A 348 8.88 -22.06 0.82
CA ILE A 348 8.09 -21.07 0.06
C ILE A 348 7.92 -19.73 0.80
N PRO A 349 7.74 -19.68 2.14
CA PRO A 349 7.74 -18.42 2.86
C PRO A 349 9.07 -17.65 2.77
N ASP A 350 10.20 -18.36 2.68
CA ASP A 350 11.53 -17.77 2.53
C ASP A 350 11.70 -17.09 1.16
N LEU A 351 10.99 -17.56 0.13
CA LEU A 351 10.98 -17.04 -1.24
C LEU A 351 10.43 -15.61 -1.34
N ILE A 352 9.42 -15.28 -0.53
CA ILE A 352 8.89 -13.92 -0.41
C ILE A 352 9.90 -13.04 0.34
N GLY A 353 10.60 -13.60 1.34
CA GLY A 353 11.69 -12.92 2.03
C GLY A 353 12.91 -12.66 1.15
N GLU A 354 13.28 -13.60 0.26
CA GLU A 354 14.32 -13.46 -0.75
C GLU A 354 13.93 -12.41 -1.81
N PHE A 355 12.69 -12.44 -2.29
CA PHE A 355 12.16 -11.47 -3.27
C PHE A 355 12.05 -10.05 -2.71
N VAL A 356 11.48 -9.88 -1.51
CA VAL A 356 11.40 -8.59 -0.82
C VAL A 356 12.81 -8.13 -0.40
N GLY A 357 13.65 -9.05 0.07
CA GLY A 357 15.05 -8.79 0.37
C GLY A 357 15.80 -8.22 -0.83
N SER A 358 15.61 -8.79 -2.03
CA SER A 358 16.25 -8.31 -3.27
C SER A 358 15.77 -6.93 -3.73
N LEU A 359 14.49 -6.60 -3.52
CA LEU A 359 13.92 -5.29 -3.86
C LEU A 359 14.42 -4.19 -2.92
N PHE A 360 14.83 -4.54 -1.70
CA PHE A 360 15.33 -3.60 -0.69
C PHE A 360 16.84 -3.76 -0.39
N SER A 361 17.57 -4.65 -1.08
CA SER A 361 19.01 -4.91 -0.86
C SER A 361 19.97 -4.11 -1.74
N LEU A 362 19.49 -3.12 -2.51
CA LEU A 362 20.36 -2.16 -3.23
C LEU A 362 21.29 -1.31 -2.30
N GLY A 363 21.33 -1.60 -0.99
CA GLY A 363 22.26 -1.03 -0.02
C GLY A 363 23.17 -2.02 0.73
N SER A 364 23.12 -3.33 0.48
CA SER A 364 24.01 -4.27 1.18
C SER A 364 24.13 -5.59 0.42
N ALA A 365 25.29 -5.79 -0.20
CA ALA A 365 25.72 -7.08 -0.71
C ALA A 365 25.91 -8.05 0.47
N SER A 366 25.27 -9.21 0.42
CA SER A 366 25.63 -10.35 1.26
C SER A 366 25.75 -11.60 0.41
N ASP A 367 26.98 -12.06 0.26
CA ASP A 367 27.35 -13.40 -0.17
C ASP A 367 26.67 -14.46 0.70
N GLY A 368 26.26 -15.56 0.06
CA GLY A 368 26.44 -16.94 0.51
C GLY A 368 25.78 -17.40 1.82
N GLU A 369 25.01 -18.49 1.72
CA GLU A 369 24.55 -19.32 2.84
C GLU A 369 25.65 -19.55 3.89
N ASN A 370 25.64 -18.79 4.98
CA ASN A 370 26.23 -19.13 6.26
C ASN A 370 25.28 -18.63 7.36
N GLU A 371 25.20 -19.42 8.44
CA GLU A 371 24.40 -19.18 9.64
C GLU A 371 24.24 -17.68 9.92
N SER A 372 23.01 -17.16 9.88
CA SER A 372 22.82 -15.75 10.21
C SER A 372 23.33 -15.52 11.63
N GLU A 373 24.34 -14.67 11.78
CA GLU A 373 24.88 -14.27 13.07
C GLU A 373 23.73 -14.00 14.05
N GLU A 374 23.86 -14.53 15.27
CA GLU A 374 22.87 -14.30 16.33
C GLU A 374 22.72 -12.79 16.55
N ARG A 375 21.50 -12.27 16.41
CA ARG A 375 21.17 -10.86 16.66
C ARG A 375 20.15 -10.78 17.78
N ILE A 376 20.51 -10.04 18.81
CA ILE A 376 19.66 -9.78 19.95
C ILE A 376 18.77 -8.59 19.62
N ASN A 377 17.48 -8.68 19.96
CA ASN A 377 16.66 -7.48 20.09
C ASN A 377 17.16 -6.75 21.34
N GLU A 378 17.97 -5.71 21.14
CA GLU A 378 18.62 -4.99 22.24
C GLU A 378 17.61 -4.24 23.12
N ASN A 379 16.42 -3.91 22.58
CA ASN A 379 15.43 -3.08 23.26
C ASN A 379 14.00 -3.62 23.08
N PRO A 380 13.69 -4.84 23.55
CA PRO A 380 12.33 -5.35 23.50
C PRO A 380 11.44 -4.52 24.43
N TRP A 381 10.17 -4.29 24.06
CA TRP A 381 9.29 -3.46 24.87
C TRP A 381 9.04 -4.10 26.25
N ASP A 382 9.20 -3.34 27.33
CA ASP A 382 8.72 -3.79 28.64
C ASP A 382 7.31 -3.23 28.87
N TYR A 383 6.31 -4.12 28.82
CA TYR A 383 4.91 -3.77 29.04
C TYR A 383 4.63 -3.24 30.46
N ALA A 384 5.53 -3.42 31.42
CA ALA A 384 5.43 -2.74 32.71
C ALA A 384 5.48 -1.21 32.57
N ASN A 385 6.11 -0.69 31.50
CA ASN A 385 6.14 0.73 31.18
C ASN A 385 4.76 1.27 30.80
N ASN A 386 3.81 0.42 30.38
CA ASN A 386 2.49 0.88 29.99
C ASN A 386 1.67 1.44 31.16
N LYS A 387 2.06 1.17 32.42
CA LYS A 387 1.46 1.80 33.60
C LYS A 387 1.51 3.32 33.55
N GLY A 388 2.53 3.89 32.90
CA GLY A 388 2.65 5.34 32.71
C GLY A 388 1.50 5.95 31.90
N PHE A 389 0.76 5.14 31.14
CA PHE A 389 -0.39 5.59 30.37
C PHE A 389 -1.71 5.54 31.14
N GLU A 390 -1.78 4.90 32.31
CA GLU A 390 -3.02 4.86 33.10
C GLU A 390 -3.42 6.24 33.64
N GLN A 391 -2.46 7.16 33.72
CA GLN A 391 -2.65 8.54 34.19
C GLN A 391 -1.98 9.52 33.24
N MET A 392 -2.51 9.63 32.02
CA MET A 392 -2.02 10.65 31.09
C MET A 392 -2.39 12.04 31.56
N SER A 393 -1.42 12.95 31.47
CA SER A 393 -1.62 14.37 31.78
C SER A 393 -2.39 15.05 30.67
N ASP A 394 -3.00 16.19 31.01
CA ASP A 394 -3.68 17.02 30.01
C ASP A 394 -2.71 17.44 28.89
N PHE A 395 -3.25 17.53 27.67
CA PHE A 395 -2.49 17.93 26.51
C PHE A 395 -1.95 19.34 26.70
N THR A 396 -0.65 19.48 26.52
CA THR A 396 0.03 20.77 26.53
C THR A 396 0.85 20.86 25.25
N PRO A 397 0.72 21.92 24.42
CA PRO A 397 1.52 22.04 23.22
C PRO A 397 3.01 22.33 23.56
N GLU A 398 3.92 22.07 22.61
CA GLU A 398 5.33 22.48 22.75
C GLU A 398 5.47 24.01 22.68
N LYS A 399 6.57 24.53 23.23
CA LYS A 399 6.88 25.96 23.13
C LYS A 399 7.00 26.34 21.65
N ASN A 400 6.34 27.43 21.24
CA ASN A 400 6.24 27.94 19.85
C ASN A 400 5.44 27.08 18.86
N TRP A 401 4.81 25.99 19.30
CA TRP A 401 3.89 25.23 18.47
C TRP A 401 2.50 25.85 18.47
N PRO A 402 1.73 25.69 17.38
CA PRO A 402 0.30 26.00 17.38
C PRO A 402 -0.43 25.26 18.50
N ILE A 403 -1.29 25.96 19.22
CA ILE A 403 -2.21 25.36 20.20
C ILE A 403 -3.34 24.69 19.39
N PRO A 404 -3.63 23.39 19.59
CA PRO A 404 -4.77 22.75 18.97
C PRO A 404 -6.08 23.47 19.31
N SER A 405 -7.05 23.40 18.41
CA SER A 405 -8.35 24.06 18.58
C SER A 405 -9.09 23.55 19.81
N ILE A 406 -8.95 22.25 20.10
CA ILE A 406 -9.51 21.60 21.28
C ILE A 406 -8.38 20.93 22.07
N THR A 407 -8.38 21.14 23.38
CA THR A 407 -7.61 20.36 24.33
C THR A 407 -8.57 19.80 25.37
N ASP A 408 -8.81 18.48 25.35
CA ASP A 408 -9.71 17.79 26.29
C ASP A 408 -9.00 16.57 26.88
N GLY A 409 -8.67 16.65 28.16
CA GLY A 409 -7.81 15.69 28.82
C GLY A 409 -6.49 15.54 28.06
N PRO A 410 -6.04 14.31 27.76
CA PRO A 410 -4.74 14.08 27.12
C PRO A 410 -4.74 14.39 25.61
N PHE A 411 -5.89 14.71 25.01
CA PHE A 411 -6.02 14.90 23.57
C PHE A 411 -5.93 16.36 23.16
N GLY A 412 -5.15 16.64 22.11
CA GLY A 412 -5.17 17.87 21.33
C GLY A 412 -5.72 17.59 19.94
N ILE A 413 -6.75 18.32 19.50
CA ILE A 413 -7.42 18.09 18.21
C ILE A 413 -7.44 19.38 17.40
N VAL A 414 -7.09 19.27 16.12
CA VAL A 414 -6.98 20.41 15.20
C VAL A 414 -7.36 20.00 13.78
N ILE A 415 -7.92 20.94 13.01
CA ILE A 415 -7.96 20.84 11.55
C ILE A 415 -6.58 21.25 11.06
N ASP A 416 -5.75 20.25 10.72
CA ASP A 416 -4.35 20.42 10.35
C ASP A 416 -4.21 21.01 8.95
N SER A 417 -5.10 20.68 8.02
CA SER A 417 -5.13 21.37 6.74
C SER A 417 -6.50 21.36 6.10
N VAL A 418 -6.71 22.31 5.20
CA VAL A 418 -7.81 22.33 4.24
C VAL A 418 -7.22 22.58 2.86
N SER A 419 -7.53 21.72 1.91
CA SER A 419 -6.99 21.81 0.54
C SER A 419 -8.00 21.30 -0.48
N LEU A 420 -7.76 21.59 -1.74
CA LEU A 420 -8.42 20.90 -2.84
C LEU A 420 -7.62 19.63 -3.18
N GLY A 421 -8.24 18.46 -3.08
CA GLY A 421 -7.58 17.20 -3.38
C GLY A 421 -7.20 17.10 -4.85
N GLU A 422 -5.93 16.81 -5.17
CA GLU A 422 -5.42 16.83 -6.55
C GLU A 422 -6.13 15.80 -7.46
N LYS A 423 -6.49 14.63 -6.92
CA LYS A 423 -7.16 13.55 -7.65
C LYS A 423 -8.69 13.64 -7.56
N SER A 424 -9.21 13.96 -6.38
CA SER A 424 -10.65 14.02 -6.11
C SER A 424 -11.28 15.29 -6.67
N ASN A 425 -10.51 16.38 -6.77
CA ASN A 425 -10.98 17.73 -7.04
C ASN A 425 -12.10 18.17 -6.06
N LEU A 426 -12.05 17.64 -4.83
CA LEU A 426 -12.98 17.95 -3.76
C LEU A 426 -12.27 18.71 -2.64
N LEU A 427 -13.03 19.48 -1.88
CA LEU A 427 -12.51 20.09 -0.66
C LEU A 427 -12.22 18.97 0.36
N GLU A 428 -10.98 18.92 0.83
CA GLU A 428 -10.47 17.93 1.77
C GLU A 428 -10.07 18.62 3.07
N LEU A 429 -10.52 18.05 4.20
CA LEU A 429 -10.14 18.45 5.55
C LEU A 429 -9.21 17.39 6.12
N ASP A 430 -8.01 17.77 6.54
CA ASP A 430 -7.15 16.89 7.34
C ASP A 430 -7.35 17.19 8.81
N ILE A 431 -7.93 16.25 9.56
CA ILE A 431 -8.15 16.39 11.00
C ILE A 431 -7.06 15.59 11.71
N LYS A 432 -6.33 16.25 12.60
CA LYS A 432 -5.25 15.65 13.36
C LYS A 432 -5.59 15.61 14.83
N SER A 433 -5.44 14.43 15.42
CA SER A 433 -5.48 14.23 16.87
C SER A 433 -4.08 13.93 17.38
N GLN A 434 -3.76 14.48 18.55
CA GLN A 434 -2.45 14.47 19.17
C GLN A 434 -2.55 14.09 20.64
N ILE A 435 -1.55 13.37 21.13
CA ILE A 435 -1.44 12.99 22.53
C ILE A 435 0.01 13.03 22.96
N ARG A 436 0.28 13.60 24.15
CA ARG A 436 1.61 13.58 24.72
C ARG A 436 1.87 12.26 25.41
N LEU A 437 2.85 11.51 24.89
CA LEU A 437 3.31 10.30 25.55
C LEU A 437 4.26 10.67 26.70
N PRO A 438 4.30 9.91 27.80
CA PRO A 438 5.26 10.11 28.87
C PRO A 438 6.70 10.10 28.32
N LYS A 439 7.55 11.05 28.73
CA LYS A 439 8.95 11.06 28.29
C LYS A 439 9.65 9.78 28.73
N LYS A 440 10.29 9.09 27.78
CA LYS A 440 11.29 8.04 28.03
C LYS A 440 12.67 8.60 27.73
N ASP A 441 13.72 8.04 28.33
CA ASP A 441 15.11 8.42 28.05
C ASP A 441 15.35 8.48 26.53
N GLU A 442 16.04 9.54 26.09
CA GLU A 442 16.02 10.12 24.74
C GLU A 442 16.53 9.20 23.62
N ASP A 443 17.07 8.03 23.94
CA ASP A 443 17.84 7.18 23.02
C ASP A 443 17.01 6.13 22.24
N ASN A 444 15.67 6.08 22.36
CA ASN A 444 14.91 4.96 21.79
C ASN A 444 13.53 5.28 21.18
N PHE A 445 13.55 6.07 20.10
CA PHE A 445 12.40 6.38 19.23
C PHE A 445 11.57 5.15 18.82
N MET A 446 12.22 4.03 18.46
CA MET A 446 11.55 2.81 17.98
C MET A 446 10.80 2.04 19.07
N SER A 447 10.96 2.40 20.34
CA SER A 447 10.42 1.58 21.43
C SER A 447 8.88 1.64 21.53
N TRP A 448 8.24 2.79 21.24
CA TRP A 448 6.79 2.95 21.43
C TRP A 448 5.92 2.07 20.53
N PHE A 449 6.39 1.70 19.33
CA PHE A 449 5.64 0.81 18.43
C PHE A 449 5.45 -0.61 19.02
N GLY A 450 6.31 -1.02 19.96
CA GLY A 450 6.16 -2.28 20.68
C GLY A 450 5.19 -2.24 21.86
N SER A 451 4.58 -1.09 22.17
CA SER A 451 3.70 -0.94 23.34
C SER A 451 2.32 -1.58 23.20
N GLY A 452 1.91 -1.87 21.98
CA GLY A 452 0.53 -2.25 21.64
C GLY A 452 -0.46 -1.10 21.83
N ALA A 453 0.00 0.13 22.04
CA ALA A 453 -0.86 1.29 22.10
C ALA A 453 -1.41 1.63 20.70
N GLU A 454 -2.63 2.15 20.67
CA GLU A 454 -3.34 2.52 19.45
C GLU A 454 -4.08 3.83 19.68
N LEU A 455 -3.86 4.80 18.79
CA LEU A 455 -4.63 6.03 18.72
C LEU A 455 -5.59 5.87 17.53
N THR A 456 -6.87 6.12 17.75
CA THR A 456 -7.91 6.02 16.73
C THR A 456 -8.67 7.33 16.61
N LEU A 457 -8.92 7.75 15.37
CA LEU A 457 -9.67 8.94 15.02
C LEU A 457 -10.82 8.58 14.09
N VAL A 458 -12.02 8.96 14.50
CA VAL A 458 -13.26 8.83 13.74
C VAL A 458 -13.85 10.22 13.53
N ILE A 459 -14.25 10.51 12.30
CA ILE A 459 -14.98 11.73 11.97
C ILE A 459 -16.39 11.30 11.60
N ASP A 460 -17.34 11.65 12.46
CA ASP A 460 -18.72 11.21 12.34
C ASP A 460 -19.47 12.05 11.32
N SER A 461 -19.25 13.38 11.33
CA SER A 461 -20.02 14.33 10.54
C SER A 461 -19.25 15.64 10.29
N VAL A 462 -19.50 16.25 9.15
CA VAL A 462 -19.12 17.63 8.84
C VAL A 462 -20.41 18.37 8.48
N LYS A 463 -20.80 19.36 9.27
CA LYS A 463 -22.12 20.02 9.11
C LYS A 463 -22.00 21.45 8.65
N SER A 464 -22.99 21.87 7.87
CA SER A 464 -23.28 23.28 7.60
C SER A 464 -24.09 23.95 8.70
N GLU A 465 -24.25 25.27 8.61
CA GLU A 465 -24.98 26.09 9.59
C GLU A 465 -26.47 25.68 9.72
N ASP A 466 -27.08 25.25 8.61
CA ASP A 466 -28.44 24.69 8.59
C ASP A 466 -28.51 23.20 8.97
N GLY A 467 -27.37 22.59 9.29
CA GLY A 467 -27.26 21.22 9.79
C GLY A 467 -27.19 20.13 8.72
N GLN A 468 -27.04 20.49 7.44
CA GLN A 468 -26.82 19.52 6.36
C GLN A 468 -25.46 18.82 6.49
N GLU A 469 -25.40 17.56 6.09
CA GLU A 469 -24.14 16.79 6.06
C GLU A 469 -23.34 17.14 4.80
N LEU A 470 -22.11 17.59 5.00
CA LEU A 470 -21.16 17.95 3.96
C LEU A 470 -20.12 16.85 3.70
N ARG A 471 -19.96 15.86 4.60
CA ARG A 471 -19.05 14.73 4.38
C ARG A 471 -19.54 13.88 3.20
N ARG A 472 -18.65 13.59 2.25
CA ARG A 472 -18.96 12.68 1.13
C ARG A 472 -19.29 11.29 1.69
N ASP A 473 -20.40 10.72 1.24
CA ASP A 473 -20.73 9.33 1.53
C ASP A 473 -19.93 8.40 0.63
N GLU A 474 -18.96 7.71 1.23
CA GLU A 474 -18.03 6.82 0.53
C GLU A 474 -18.22 5.36 0.94
N TYR A 475 -19.20 5.10 1.81
CA TYR A 475 -19.43 3.77 2.39
C TYR A 475 -19.55 2.71 1.28
N CYS A 476 -20.29 3.07 0.24
CA CYS A 476 -20.66 2.22 -0.89
C CYS A 476 -19.68 2.26 -2.07
N MET A 477 -18.62 3.05 -2.01
CA MET A 477 -17.68 3.15 -3.12
C MET A 477 -16.76 1.93 -3.12
N GLU A 478 -16.73 1.14 -4.19
CA GLU A 478 -15.79 0.00 -4.28
C GLU A 478 -14.34 0.46 -4.27
N LYS A 479 -14.06 1.62 -4.89
CA LYS A 479 -12.74 2.23 -4.98
C LYS A 479 -12.84 3.73 -4.87
N LEU A 480 -11.84 4.33 -4.23
CA LEU A 480 -11.59 5.76 -4.27
C LEU A 480 -10.67 6.08 -5.44
N GLU A 481 -10.62 7.37 -5.81
CA GLU A 481 -9.72 7.90 -6.84
C GLU A 481 -8.24 7.68 -6.47
N ASP A 482 -7.96 7.57 -5.17
CA ASP A 482 -6.67 7.12 -4.63
C ASP A 482 -6.80 5.72 -4.01
N ASN A 483 -6.15 4.74 -4.63
CA ASN A 483 -6.16 3.34 -4.17
C ASN A 483 -5.57 3.13 -2.77
N PHE A 484 -4.81 4.10 -2.24
CA PHE A 484 -4.22 4.02 -0.90
C PHE A 484 -5.01 4.80 0.15
N ALA A 485 -6.02 5.57 -0.25
CA ALA A 485 -6.79 6.36 0.68
C ALA A 485 -7.87 5.49 1.37
N LYS A 486 -8.11 5.77 2.65
CA LYS A 486 -9.24 5.19 3.39
C LYS A 486 -10.53 5.96 3.13
N LYS A 487 -11.65 5.26 3.24
CA LYS A 487 -12.99 5.85 3.14
C LYS A 487 -13.29 6.76 4.33
N ASN A 488 -14.10 7.79 4.11
CA ASN A 488 -14.59 8.70 5.14
C ASN A 488 -15.25 7.95 6.31
N SER A 489 -15.92 6.82 6.05
CA SER A 489 -16.59 6.00 7.05
C SER A 489 -15.66 5.13 7.91
N GLU A 490 -14.44 4.85 7.46
CA GLU A 490 -13.51 3.93 8.13
C GLU A 490 -12.66 4.67 9.16
N PRO A 491 -12.44 4.14 10.37
CA PRO A 491 -11.54 4.78 11.34
C PRO A 491 -10.11 4.89 10.82
N GLU A 492 -9.41 5.95 11.21
CA GLU A 492 -7.95 5.98 11.13
C GLU A 492 -7.36 5.51 12.45
N SER A 493 -6.43 4.56 12.42
CA SER A 493 -5.92 3.87 13.61
C SER A 493 -4.41 3.65 13.51
N GLY A 494 -3.76 3.70 14.68
CA GLY A 494 -2.31 3.76 14.80
C GLY A 494 -1.84 5.20 15.03
N PHE A 495 -0.53 5.41 15.14
CA PHE A 495 0.01 6.76 15.26
C PHE A 495 1.42 6.87 14.71
N ALA A 496 1.72 8.05 14.19
CA ALA A 496 3.09 8.52 14.04
C ALA A 496 3.54 9.20 15.35
N TYR A 497 4.84 9.30 15.56
CA TYR A 497 5.41 9.90 16.77
C TYR A 497 6.49 10.91 16.42
N SER A 498 6.43 12.09 17.04
CA SER A 498 7.46 13.11 16.93
C SER A 498 7.43 14.00 18.18
N ASN A 499 8.58 14.40 18.70
CA ASN A 499 8.68 15.34 19.82
C ASN A 499 7.77 15.00 21.03
N ASN A 500 7.84 13.74 21.50
CA ASN A 500 7.00 13.22 22.60
C ASN A 500 5.49 13.30 22.36
N THR A 501 5.08 13.47 21.10
CA THR A 501 3.69 13.60 20.69
C THR A 501 3.38 12.49 19.70
N ALA A 502 2.46 11.60 20.06
CA ALA A 502 1.86 10.68 19.12
C ALA A 502 0.70 11.39 18.43
N TYR A 503 0.54 11.17 17.12
CA TYR A 503 -0.54 11.77 16.35
C TYR A 503 -1.08 10.83 15.27
N VAL A 504 -2.36 10.99 15.01
CA VAL A 504 -3.11 10.33 13.94
C VAL A 504 -3.83 11.40 13.16
N SER A 505 -3.85 11.30 11.83
CA SER A 505 -4.49 12.30 10.97
C SER A 505 -5.42 11.59 10.01
N LYS A 506 -6.62 12.15 9.81
CA LYS A 506 -7.62 11.60 8.91
C LYS A 506 -8.09 12.68 7.94
N THR A 507 -7.91 12.40 6.66
CA THR A 507 -8.42 13.23 5.57
C THR A 507 -9.88 12.90 5.29
N ILE A 508 -10.72 13.94 5.24
CA ILE A 508 -12.15 13.86 4.98
C ILE A 508 -12.48 14.61 3.71
N ARG A 509 -13.04 13.89 2.74
CA ARG A 509 -13.53 14.46 1.47
C ARG A 509 -14.96 14.96 1.64
N LEU A 510 -15.23 16.19 1.24
CA LEU A 510 -16.58 16.77 1.28
C LEU A 510 -17.34 16.55 -0.02
N ILE A 511 -18.65 16.75 0.00
CA ILE A 511 -19.49 16.70 -1.21
C ILE A 511 -19.07 17.78 -2.21
N THR A 512 -19.38 17.56 -3.48
CA THR A 512 -19.09 18.51 -4.57
C THR A 512 -19.65 19.89 -4.28
N GLU A 513 -18.98 20.93 -4.78
CA GLU A 513 -19.37 22.35 -4.63
C GLU A 513 -19.35 22.90 -3.20
N THR A 514 -18.98 22.10 -2.20
CA THR A 514 -18.77 22.58 -0.82
C THR A 514 -17.64 23.60 -0.78
N SER A 515 -17.93 24.78 -0.25
CA SER A 515 -16.95 25.79 0.08
C SER A 515 -16.56 25.73 1.55
N LEU A 516 -15.43 26.35 1.88
CA LEU A 516 -14.97 26.44 3.26
C LEU A 516 -15.95 27.22 4.18
N LYS A 517 -16.73 28.14 3.61
CA LYS A 517 -17.72 28.93 4.36
C LYS A 517 -18.99 28.14 4.68
N ASP A 518 -19.26 27.07 3.93
CA ASP A 518 -20.43 26.24 4.15
C ASP A 518 -20.26 25.36 5.40
N ILE A 519 -19.03 25.14 5.85
CA ILE A 519 -18.72 24.36 7.04
C ILE A 519 -19.05 25.20 8.27
N ASP A 520 -19.89 24.69 9.16
CA ASP A 520 -20.12 25.23 10.51
C ASP A 520 -19.26 24.48 11.53
N LYS A 521 -19.30 23.14 11.48
CA LYS A 521 -18.60 22.29 12.44
C LYS A 521 -18.21 20.90 11.95
N VAL A 522 -17.18 20.34 12.57
CA VAL A 522 -16.71 18.97 12.40
C VAL A 522 -16.90 18.22 13.70
N ILE A 523 -17.61 17.10 13.66
CA ILE A 523 -17.94 16.26 14.82
C ILE A 523 -17.21 14.92 14.67
N GLY A 524 -16.58 14.46 15.73
CA GLY A 524 -15.91 13.17 15.73
C GLY A 524 -15.58 12.65 17.12
N LYS A 525 -14.85 11.54 17.11
CA LYS A 525 -14.41 10.82 18.30
C LYS A 525 -12.95 10.44 18.16
N VAL A 526 -12.20 10.62 19.24
CA VAL A 526 -10.83 10.11 19.39
C VAL A 526 -10.81 9.09 20.51
N SER A 527 -10.07 8.00 20.33
CA SER A 527 -9.72 7.09 21.41
C SER A 527 -8.24 6.73 21.42
N PHE A 528 -7.68 6.55 22.61
CA PHE A 528 -6.36 6.00 22.83
C PHE A 528 -6.49 4.75 23.69
N THR A 529 -6.08 3.62 23.13
CA THR A 529 -6.14 2.32 23.78
C THR A 529 -4.73 1.83 24.04
N VAL A 530 -4.49 1.26 25.22
CA VAL A 530 -3.17 0.70 25.55
C VAL A 530 -3.31 -0.53 26.46
N PRO A 531 -2.50 -1.59 26.24
CA PRO A 531 -2.41 -2.73 27.16
C PRO A 531 -1.94 -2.27 28.55
N SER A 532 -2.84 -2.20 29.53
CA SER A 532 -2.49 -1.74 30.89
C SER A 532 -2.07 -2.88 31.81
N LYS A 533 -2.63 -4.07 31.58
CA LYS A 533 -2.23 -5.28 32.28
C LYS A 533 -1.85 -6.35 31.27
N VAL A 534 -0.56 -6.69 31.27
CA VAL A 534 0.01 -7.71 30.39
C VAL A 534 0.68 -8.79 31.22
N LYS A 535 0.36 -10.04 30.92
CA LYS A 535 0.95 -11.20 31.58
C LYS A 535 2.00 -11.81 30.68
N LYS A 536 3.23 -11.89 31.18
CA LYS A 536 4.31 -12.67 30.58
C LYS A 536 4.16 -14.13 31.01
N ILE A 537 4.01 -15.04 30.04
CA ILE A 537 3.88 -16.48 30.30
C ILE A 537 5.06 -17.21 29.63
N PRO A 538 5.95 -17.87 30.39
CA PRO A 538 6.98 -18.71 29.81
C PRO A 538 6.33 -19.94 29.16
N VAL A 539 6.74 -20.24 27.94
CA VAL A 539 6.27 -21.41 27.19
C VAL A 539 7.35 -22.46 27.21
N THR A 540 7.04 -23.64 27.74
CA THR A 540 7.96 -24.78 27.66
C THR A 540 8.24 -25.12 26.20
N LEU A 541 9.52 -25.07 25.81
CA LEU A 541 9.98 -25.33 24.44
C LEU A 541 9.92 -26.83 24.11
N LYS A 542 8.70 -27.36 24.11
CA LYS A 542 8.35 -28.73 23.77
C LYS A 542 7.20 -28.70 22.78
N LYS A 543 7.30 -29.48 21.71
CA LYS A 543 6.21 -29.63 20.74
C LYS A 543 4.95 -30.11 21.48
N GLY A 544 3.80 -29.52 21.14
CA GLY A 544 2.52 -29.81 21.76
C GLY A 544 2.26 -29.06 23.07
N THR A 545 3.15 -28.17 23.50
CA THR A 545 2.89 -27.29 24.65
C THR A 545 1.70 -26.39 24.37
N VAL A 546 0.78 -26.33 25.33
CA VAL A 546 -0.42 -25.50 25.31
C VAL A 546 -0.30 -24.44 26.40
N VAL A 547 -0.72 -23.21 26.09
CA VAL A 547 -0.96 -22.16 27.07
C VAL A 547 -2.36 -21.60 26.87
N GLU A 548 -3.21 -21.71 27.89
CA GLU A 548 -4.55 -21.12 27.91
C GLU A 548 -4.60 -19.97 28.91
N HIS A 549 -5.21 -18.85 28.51
CA HIS A 549 -5.34 -17.66 29.35
C HIS A 549 -6.43 -16.73 28.81
N ASN A 550 -7.43 -16.38 29.64
CA ASN A 550 -8.57 -15.48 29.30
C ASN A 550 -9.17 -15.74 27.91
N ASP A 551 -9.70 -16.95 27.69
CA ASP A 551 -10.35 -17.35 26.44
C ASP A 551 -9.44 -17.34 25.19
N MET A 552 -8.12 -17.22 25.37
CA MET A 552 -7.12 -17.43 24.33
C MET A 552 -6.37 -18.74 24.59
N ARG A 553 -6.16 -19.53 23.55
CA ARG A 553 -5.34 -20.74 23.58
C ARG A 553 -4.21 -20.67 22.56
N PHE A 554 -2.98 -20.76 23.05
CA PHE A 554 -1.76 -20.86 22.27
C PHE A 554 -1.26 -22.31 22.23
N TYR A 555 -1.01 -22.84 21.04
CA TYR A 555 -0.52 -24.21 20.84
C TYR A 555 0.79 -24.23 20.06
N LEU A 556 1.86 -24.77 20.63
CA LEU A 556 3.20 -24.84 20.02
C LEU A 556 3.33 -26.09 19.12
N SER A 557 2.98 -25.93 17.84
CA SER A 557 2.93 -27.02 16.85
C SER A 557 4.29 -27.56 16.38
N SER A 558 5.34 -26.72 16.34
CA SER A 558 6.69 -27.19 15.99
C SER A 558 7.79 -26.24 16.47
N ILE A 559 8.98 -26.81 16.73
CA ILE A 559 10.19 -26.08 17.13
C ILE A 559 11.32 -26.51 16.20
N LYS A 560 12.04 -25.54 15.64
CA LYS A 560 13.30 -25.69 14.92
C LYS A 560 14.35 -24.81 15.59
N GLN A 561 15.61 -24.97 15.20
CA GLN A 561 16.73 -24.24 15.79
C GLN A 561 16.53 -22.71 15.78
N GLN A 562 15.99 -22.13 14.70
CA GLN A 562 15.82 -20.67 14.56
C GLN A 562 14.36 -20.25 14.29
N SER A 563 13.40 -21.17 14.42
CA SER A 563 12.00 -20.86 14.13
C SER A 563 11.05 -21.72 14.93
N ILE A 564 9.85 -21.17 15.14
CA ILE A 564 8.74 -21.84 15.81
C ILE A 564 7.51 -21.78 14.91
N SER A 565 6.59 -22.71 15.13
CA SER A 565 5.24 -22.58 14.61
C SER A 565 4.22 -22.80 15.71
N TYR A 566 3.19 -21.97 15.73
CA TYR A 566 2.15 -22.03 16.74
C TYR A 566 0.77 -21.73 16.15
N GLN A 567 -0.27 -22.11 16.87
CA GLN A 567 -1.67 -21.85 16.53
C GLN A 567 -2.29 -21.04 17.67
N ILE A 568 -3.25 -20.17 17.34
CA ILE A 568 -4.03 -19.41 18.33
C ILE A 568 -5.51 -19.70 18.06
N SER A 569 -6.24 -20.08 19.09
CA SER A 569 -7.70 -20.22 19.06
C SER A 569 -8.35 -19.44 20.22
N GLY A 570 -9.66 -19.18 20.11
CA GLY A 570 -10.37 -18.28 21.03
C GLY A 570 -10.17 -16.80 20.69
N ASP A 571 -10.00 -15.94 21.70
CA ASP A 571 -9.78 -14.49 21.54
C ASP A 571 -8.33 -14.19 21.14
N LYS A 572 -8.10 -14.09 19.83
CA LYS A 572 -6.75 -13.89 19.24
C LYS A 572 -6.16 -12.51 19.57
N ASP A 573 -7.00 -11.49 19.79
CA ASP A 573 -6.57 -10.11 20.07
C ASP A 573 -5.89 -10.00 21.44
N LYS A 574 -5.98 -11.06 22.26
CA LYS A 574 -5.26 -11.17 23.53
C LYS A 574 -3.77 -11.42 23.37
N LEU A 575 -3.30 -11.99 22.26
CA LEU A 575 -1.87 -12.23 22.08
C LEU A 575 -1.18 -10.95 21.57
N LEU A 576 -0.38 -10.31 22.42
CA LEU A 576 0.35 -9.09 22.05
C LEU A 576 1.68 -9.42 21.36
N GLU A 577 2.43 -10.40 21.87
CA GLU A 577 3.76 -10.70 21.36
C GLU A 577 4.24 -12.11 21.69
N VAL A 578 5.08 -12.66 20.82
CA VAL A 578 5.83 -13.91 21.02
C VAL A 578 7.32 -13.62 20.91
N ARG A 579 8.09 -13.91 21.97
CA ARG A 579 9.54 -13.69 22.07
C ARG A 579 10.30 -15.01 22.21
N ALA A 580 11.26 -15.25 21.32
CA ALA A 580 12.24 -16.31 21.50
C ALA A 580 13.47 -15.81 22.27
N LEU A 581 14.04 -16.68 23.08
CA LEU A 581 15.22 -16.40 23.90
C LEU A 581 16.40 -17.28 23.48
N ASN A 582 17.62 -16.76 23.56
CA ASN A 582 18.86 -17.55 23.43
C ASN A 582 19.21 -18.30 24.73
N ASP A 583 20.35 -18.99 24.76
CA ASP A 583 20.86 -19.73 25.92
C ASP A 583 21.16 -18.84 27.14
N LYS A 584 21.42 -17.55 26.91
CA LYS A 584 21.61 -16.52 27.94
C LYS A 584 20.31 -15.87 28.40
N GLY A 585 19.16 -16.28 27.86
CA GLY A 585 17.85 -15.69 28.19
C GLY A 585 17.60 -14.31 27.54
N GLN A 586 18.40 -13.92 26.54
CA GLN A 586 18.25 -12.66 25.81
C GLN A 586 17.25 -12.82 24.66
N THR A 587 16.45 -11.78 24.40
CA THR A 587 15.43 -11.82 23.33
C THR A 587 16.07 -11.77 21.95
N LEU A 588 15.77 -12.75 21.10
CA LEU A 588 16.26 -12.80 19.73
C LEU A 588 15.49 -11.81 18.83
N GLN A 589 16.19 -11.21 17.87
CA GLN A 589 15.57 -10.39 16.84
C GLN A 589 14.72 -11.26 15.90
N SER A 590 13.49 -10.83 15.64
CA SER A 590 12.60 -11.51 14.67
C SER A 590 13.11 -11.26 13.25
N SER A 591 13.21 -12.31 12.43
CA SER A 591 13.65 -12.20 11.02
C SER A 591 12.50 -12.25 10.03
N PHE A 592 11.46 -13.03 10.33
CA PHE A 592 10.31 -13.24 9.45
C PHE A 592 9.12 -13.79 10.26
N GLY A 593 7.91 -13.43 9.86
CA GLY A 593 6.68 -13.99 10.40
C GLY A 593 5.66 -14.19 9.28
N SER A 594 5.04 -15.36 9.23
CA SER A 594 3.87 -15.61 8.37
C SER A 594 2.71 -16.11 9.21
N SER A 595 1.51 -15.63 8.88
CA SER A 595 0.26 -16.08 9.48
C SER A 595 -0.64 -16.66 8.38
N SER A 596 -1.24 -17.79 8.67
CA SER A 596 -2.39 -18.35 7.95
C SER A 596 -3.54 -18.47 8.95
N SER A 597 -4.79 -18.63 8.49
CA SER A 597 -5.99 -18.69 9.35
C SER A 597 -5.86 -19.67 10.53
N TYR A 598 -5.02 -20.70 10.37
CA TYR A 598 -4.84 -21.81 11.32
C TYR A 598 -3.44 -21.90 11.96
N ARG A 599 -2.42 -21.25 11.40
CA ARG A 599 -1.01 -21.44 11.85
C ARG A 599 -0.17 -20.20 11.61
N ASN A 600 0.59 -19.83 12.64
CA ASN A 600 1.60 -18.79 12.61
C ASN A 600 3.00 -19.42 12.62
N VAL A 601 3.90 -18.93 11.78
CA VAL A 601 5.31 -19.31 11.74
C VAL A 601 6.13 -18.07 12.02
N LYS A 602 7.06 -18.14 12.97
CA LYS A 602 7.95 -17.03 13.31
C LYS A 602 9.40 -17.50 13.36
N SER A 603 10.27 -16.78 12.66
CA SER A 603 11.71 -17.03 12.57
C SER A 603 12.49 -15.96 13.31
N PHE A 604 13.67 -16.34 13.83
CA PHE A 604 14.52 -15.52 14.68
C PHE A 604 15.98 -15.58 14.20
N ARG A 605 16.74 -14.51 14.45
CA ARG A 605 18.18 -14.45 14.18
C ARG A 605 18.97 -15.03 15.35
N GLY A 606 19.06 -16.35 15.44
CA GLY A 606 19.79 -17.06 16.50
C GLY A 606 19.07 -18.32 16.98
N ASN A 607 19.71 -19.06 17.90
CA ASN A 607 19.19 -20.34 18.37
C ASN A 607 18.11 -20.15 19.44
N VAL A 608 16.89 -20.64 19.18
CA VAL A 608 15.78 -20.62 20.12
C VAL A 608 16.02 -21.64 21.23
N GLN A 609 16.29 -21.16 22.44
CA GLN A 609 16.47 -21.96 23.66
C GLN A 609 15.36 -21.72 24.68
N GLY A 610 14.61 -20.61 24.55
CA GLY A 610 13.43 -20.32 25.35
C GLY A 610 12.35 -19.62 24.54
N LEU A 611 11.12 -19.64 25.07
CA LEU A 611 9.97 -19.00 24.46
C LEU A 611 9.10 -18.35 25.52
N GLU A 612 8.65 -17.13 25.27
CA GLU A 612 7.73 -16.40 26.15
C GLU A 612 6.64 -15.75 25.30
N ILE A 613 5.42 -15.72 25.83
CA ILE A 613 4.30 -15.00 25.22
C ILE A 613 3.79 -13.91 26.15
N TYR A 614 3.36 -12.80 25.57
CA TYR A 614 2.80 -11.66 26.27
C TYR A 614 1.31 -11.58 25.93
N VAL A 615 0.48 -11.75 26.94
CA VAL A 615 -0.98 -11.85 26.78
C VAL A 615 -1.65 -10.69 27.50
N LEU A 616 -2.60 -10.05 26.82
CA LEU A 616 -3.42 -8.96 27.33
C LEU A 616 -4.40 -9.49 28.38
N ASP A 617 -4.28 -9.02 29.62
CA ASP A 617 -5.33 -9.19 30.64
C ASP A 617 -6.38 -8.10 30.50
N ASN A 618 -5.93 -6.86 30.44
CA ASN A 618 -6.79 -5.69 30.43
C ASN A 618 -6.16 -4.56 29.62
N LYS A 619 -7.02 -3.74 29.00
CA LYS A 619 -6.64 -2.52 28.29
C LYS A 619 -7.20 -1.31 29.02
N THR A 620 -6.48 -0.20 28.97
CA THR A 620 -7.00 1.11 29.36
C THR A 620 -7.39 1.85 28.09
N GLU A 621 -8.57 2.44 28.09
CA GLU A 621 -9.11 3.19 26.95
C GLU A 621 -9.50 4.59 27.42
N PHE A 622 -8.97 5.60 26.73
CA PHE A 622 -9.35 6.99 26.87
C PHE A 622 -10.13 7.37 25.63
N GLU A 623 -11.34 7.85 25.80
CA GLU A 623 -12.21 8.21 24.69
C GLU A 623 -12.81 9.60 24.91
N ARG A 624 -12.83 10.42 23.85
CA ARG A 624 -13.49 11.74 23.85
C ARG A 624 -14.20 11.99 22.53
N ASN A 625 -15.41 12.55 22.65
CA ASN A 625 -16.09 13.16 21.51
C ASN A 625 -15.66 14.63 21.41
N PHE A 626 -15.61 15.16 20.20
CA PHE A 626 -15.20 16.55 19.96
C PHE A 626 -16.07 17.22 18.89
N GLU A 627 -16.11 18.55 18.96
CA GLU A 627 -16.77 19.42 17.99
C GLU A 627 -15.84 20.60 17.67
N LEU A 628 -15.27 20.63 16.46
CA LEU A 628 -14.44 21.72 15.95
C LEU A 628 -15.32 22.72 15.20
N LYS A 629 -15.14 24.02 15.42
CA LYS A 629 -15.90 25.05 14.70
C LYS A 629 -15.14 25.56 13.49
N ALA A 630 -15.85 26.03 12.47
CA ALA A 630 -15.22 26.56 11.26
C ALA A 630 -14.32 27.78 11.51
N GLU A 631 -14.61 28.59 12.52
CA GLU A 631 -13.73 29.69 12.92
C GLU A 631 -12.33 29.21 13.37
N ASP A 632 -12.23 27.96 13.82
CA ASP A 632 -10.98 27.31 14.18
C ASP A 632 -10.16 26.90 12.96
N ILE A 633 -10.61 27.15 11.73
CA ILE A 633 -9.84 26.88 10.49
C ILE A 633 -8.90 28.03 10.16
N PHE A 634 -9.20 29.27 10.54
CA PHE A 634 -8.35 30.42 10.22
C PHE A 634 -7.56 30.96 11.42
N LYS A 635 -8.01 30.67 12.64
CA LYS A 635 -7.36 31.17 13.86
C LYS A 635 -6.25 30.23 14.30
N VAL A 636 -5.01 30.71 14.35
CA VAL A 636 -3.89 29.99 14.96
C VAL A 636 -3.55 30.67 16.27
N LYS A 637 -3.61 29.94 17.38
CA LYS A 637 -3.21 30.44 18.69
C LYS A 637 -1.81 29.94 19.01
N TYR A 638 -0.97 30.81 19.57
CA TYR A 638 0.36 30.49 20.06
C TYR A 638 0.46 30.81 21.56
N ASN A 639 1.36 30.12 22.27
CA ASN A 639 1.62 30.38 23.69
C ASN A 639 2.36 31.72 23.94
N GLU A 640 3.07 32.26 22.95
CA GLU A 640 3.76 33.56 23.00
C GLU A 640 3.52 34.28 21.66
N GLU A 641 3.32 35.62 21.67
CA GLU A 641 3.19 36.42 20.44
C GLU A 641 4.46 36.26 19.59
N LYS A 642 4.33 35.67 18.39
CA LYS A 642 5.39 35.75 17.40
C LYS A 642 5.50 37.22 16.97
N ASN A 643 6.60 37.87 17.33
CA ASN A 643 6.96 39.17 16.76
C ASN A 643 7.14 39.02 15.24
N THR A 644 6.11 39.34 14.48
CA THR A 644 6.22 39.52 13.03
C THR A 644 7.13 40.71 12.78
N LEU A 645 8.30 40.49 12.17
CA LEU A 645 9.22 41.58 11.87
C LEU A 645 8.59 42.49 10.81
N PRO A 646 8.44 43.81 11.06
CA PRO A 646 7.93 44.72 10.05
C PRO A 646 8.90 44.81 8.88
N VAL A 647 8.38 44.67 7.65
CA VAL A 647 9.18 44.89 6.44
C VAL A 647 9.17 46.39 6.14
N LEU A 648 10.35 47.01 6.14
CA LEU A 648 10.51 48.47 6.09
C LEU A 648 10.64 49.09 4.68
N VAL A 649 10.84 48.29 3.62
CA VAL A 649 10.99 48.81 2.23
C VAL A 649 10.09 48.02 1.28
N GLU A 650 9.12 48.74 0.72
CA GLU A 650 8.19 48.21 -0.26
C GLU A 650 8.78 48.21 -1.67
N PRO A 651 8.47 47.19 -2.49
CA PRO A 651 8.83 47.22 -3.89
C PRO A 651 8.14 48.39 -4.61
N GLY A 652 8.84 48.97 -5.60
CA GLY A 652 8.38 50.18 -6.26
C GLY A 652 9.12 50.52 -7.55
N ILE A 653 8.99 51.79 -7.96
CA ILE A 653 9.51 52.29 -9.22
C ILE A 653 11.03 52.51 -9.13
N VAL A 654 11.78 51.94 -10.08
CA VAL A 654 13.22 52.14 -10.23
C VAL A 654 13.49 53.19 -11.31
N LYS A 655 13.95 54.38 -10.91
CA LYS A 655 14.32 55.43 -11.87
C LYS A 655 15.49 54.98 -12.75
N LYS A 656 15.35 55.10 -14.08
CA LYS A 656 16.43 54.79 -15.06
C LYS A 656 17.77 55.43 -14.71
N SER A 657 17.78 56.67 -14.20
CA SER A 657 19.01 57.37 -13.79
C SER A 657 19.73 56.68 -12.62
N ARG A 658 18.99 56.10 -11.68
CA ARG A 658 19.55 55.33 -10.55
C ARG A 658 20.27 54.08 -11.05
N TRP A 659 19.65 53.32 -11.95
CA TRP A 659 20.30 52.16 -12.57
C TRP A 659 21.56 52.56 -13.35
N LYS A 660 21.49 53.61 -14.19
CA LYS A 660 22.66 54.10 -14.94
C LYS A 660 23.83 54.47 -14.01
N ASN A 661 23.55 55.13 -12.90
CA ASN A 661 24.58 55.49 -11.92
C ASN A 661 25.21 54.24 -11.28
N LEU A 662 24.40 53.23 -10.94
CA LEU A 662 24.91 51.96 -10.38
C LEU A 662 25.67 51.14 -11.43
N ALA A 663 25.20 51.12 -12.68
CA ALA A 663 25.85 50.42 -13.80
C ALA A 663 27.26 50.92 -14.12
N SER A 664 27.53 52.19 -13.83
CA SER A 664 28.87 52.77 -13.97
C SER A 664 29.90 52.26 -12.95
N LYS A 665 29.47 51.60 -11.87
CA LYS A 665 30.36 51.04 -10.86
C LYS A 665 30.81 49.63 -11.27
N LYS A 666 32.12 49.43 -11.41
CA LYS A 666 32.71 48.12 -11.69
C LYS A 666 32.66 47.22 -10.46
N ILE A 667 32.21 45.99 -10.65
CA ILE A 667 32.25 44.91 -9.66
C ILE A 667 33.33 43.89 -10.05
N SER A 668 33.95 43.27 -9.07
CA SER A 668 34.96 42.20 -9.25
C SER A 668 35.00 41.31 -8.01
N LEU A 669 35.62 40.14 -8.10
CA LEU A 669 35.87 39.29 -6.92
C LEU A 669 36.64 40.04 -5.82
N ALA A 670 37.62 40.87 -6.19
CA ALA A 670 38.35 41.70 -5.23
C ALA A 670 37.43 42.72 -4.52
N THR A 671 36.48 43.31 -5.26
CA THR A 671 35.45 44.19 -4.70
C THR A 671 34.58 43.45 -3.70
N LEU A 672 34.15 42.22 -4.01
CA LEU A 672 33.29 41.45 -3.11
C LEU A 672 34.04 40.96 -1.87
N ASN A 673 35.30 40.53 -2.02
CA ASN A 673 36.19 40.18 -0.91
C ASN A 673 36.42 41.36 0.02
N TYR A 674 36.57 42.59 -0.53
CA TYR A 674 36.68 43.81 0.26
C TYR A 674 35.44 44.03 1.16
N TYR A 675 34.25 43.77 0.62
CA TYR A 675 32.99 43.83 1.38
C TYR A 675 32.72 42.59 2.24
N LYS A 676 33.66 41.63 2.28
CA LYS A 676 33.56 40.35 2.99
C LYS A 676 32.31 39.54 2.64
N MET A 677 31.71 39.75 1.46
CA MET A 677 30.54 38.99 1.05
C MET A 677 30.85 37.48 1.12
N PRO A 678 29.87 36.62 1.49
CA PRO A 678 30.07 35.21 1.76
C PRO A 678 30.50 34.46 0.49
N ILE A 679 31.79 34.56 0.20
CA ILE A 679 32.50 33.96 -0.92
C ILE A 679 33.53 32.97 -0.36
N THR A 680 34.02 33.19 0.86
CA THR A 680 35.28 32.64 1.35
C THR A 680 35.26 31.17 1.77
N ASP A 681 34.14 30.62 2.24
CA ASP A 681 34.05 29.17 2.55
C ASP A 681 33.61 28.32 1.34
N ARG A 682 32.95 28.93 0.35
CA ARG A 682 32.44 28.26 -0.87
C ARG A 682 33.35 28.42 -2.09
N ASN A 683 34.41 29.23 -2.01
CA ASN A 683 35.39 29.43 -3.08
C ASN A 683 35.96 28.13 -3.66
N LYS A 684 36.07 27.08 -2.86
CA LYS A 684 36.58 25.79 -3.32
C LYS A 684 35.71 25.17 -4.42
N ASP A 685 34.45 25.55 -4.51
CA ASP A 685 33.46 24.96 -5.40
C ASP A 685 33.09 25.86 -6.58
N ILE A 686 33.63 27.08 -6.65
CA ILE A 686 33.46 27.99 -7.78
C ILE A 686 34.30 27.49 -8.94
N VAL A 687 33.63 27.16 -10.05
CA VAL A 687 34.25 26.62 -11.25
C VAL A 687 34.31 27.65 -12.38
N ALA A 688 33.46 28.69 -12.37
CA ALA A 688 33.53 29.73 -13.40
C ALA A 688 33.10 31.11 -12.87
N VAL A 689 33.61 32.16 -13.51
CA VAL A 689 33.29 33.55 -13.19
C VAL A 689 33.12 34.36 -14.48
N HIS A 690 32.07 35.17 -14.55
CA HIS A 690 31.79 36.09 -15.65
C HIS A 690 31.46 37.48 -15.10
N THR A 691 32.10 38.52 -15.63
CA THR A 691 31.88 39.90 -15.18
C THR A 691 31.24 40.72 -16.28
N HIS A 692 30.07 41.30 -16.00
CA HIS A 692 29.41 42.26 -16.87
C HIS A 692 28.89 43.43 -16.04
N SER A 693 29.73 44.47 -15.85
CA SER A 693 29.44 45.59 -14.95
C SER A 693 28.01 46.15 -15.13
N PRO A 694 27.22 46.27 -14.06
CA PRO A 694 27.59 46.19 -12.65
C PRO A 694 27.41 44.79 -12.01
N ILE A 695 27.31 43.73 -12.82
CA ILE A 695 26.98 42.37 -12.39
C ILE A 695 28.22 41.47 -12.43
N LEU A 696 28.34 40.58 -11.45
CA LEU A 696 29.26 39.45 -11.46
C LEU A 696 28.43 38.18 -11.34
N ILE A 697 28.72 37.19 -12.17
CA ILE A 697 28.10 35.86 -12.12
C ILE A 697 29.20 34.86 -11.78
N THR A 698 28.97 34.00 -10.79
CA THR A 698 29.82 32.83 -10.52
C THR A 698 29.00 31.56 -10.69
N ALA A 699 29.64 30.46 -11.11
CA ALA A 699 29.04 29.13 -11.12
C ALA A 699 29.74 28.26 -10.07
N GLU A 700 28.96 27.63 -9.21
CA GLU A 700 29.39 26.61 -8.26
C GLU A 700 28.88 25.23 -8.71
N HIS A 701 29.72 24.19 -8.62
CA HIS A 701 29.31 22.85 -9.03
C HIS A 701 30.07 21.74 -8.29
N LYS A 702 29.36 21.01 -7.40
CA LYS A 702 29.87 19.87 -6.64
C LYS A 702 29.53 18.54 -7.33
N PHE A 703 30.08 18.34 -8.52
CA PHE A 703 29.72 17.23 -9.39
C PHE A 703 29.86 15.84 -8.72
N ASN A 704 30.76 15.68 -7.75
CA ASN A 704 31.01 14.41 -7.05
C ASN A 704 30.07 14.10 -5.86
N GLN A 705 29.15 15.01 -5.50
CA GLN A 705 28.22 14.79 -4.37
C GLN A 705 26.85 14.33 -4.85
N LYS A 706 26.39 13.17 -4.36
CA LYS A 706 25.11 12.55 -4.76
C LYS A 706 23.88 13.44 -4.49
N TRP A 707 23.91 14.25 -3.45
CA TRP A 707 22.79 15.11 -3.03
C TRP A 707 22.89 16.57 -3.53
N TYR A 708 24.02 16.95 -4.16
CA TYR A 708 24.34 18.34 -4.54
C TYR A 708 25.04 18.43 -5.91
N SER A 709 24.76 17.50 -6.83
CA SER A 709 25.40 17.45 -8.16
C SER A 709 24.88 18.51 -9.13
N GLN A 710 23.82 19.25 -8.79
CA GLN A 710 23.31 20.32 -9.66
C GLN A 710 24.13 21.61 -9.51
N PRO A 711 24.44 22.33 -10.59
CA PRO A 711 25.18 23.58 -10.51
C PRO A 711 24.30 24.70 -9.96
N MET A 712 24.95 25.68 -9.33
CA MET A 712 24.32 26.88 -8.79
C MET A 712 24.99 28.12 -9.36
N LEU A 713 24.19 29.08 -9.82
CA LEU A 713 24.68 30.41 -10.16
C LEU A 713 24.58 31.34 -8.96
N GLN A 714 25.61 32.14 -8.71
CA GLN A 714 25.51 33.28 -7.82
C GLN A 714 25.59 34.56 -8.64
N VAL A 715 24.58 35.41 -8.52
CA VAL A 715 24.47 36.68 -9.23
C VAL A 715 24.70 37.81 -8.23
N TYR A 716 25.86 38.45 -8.32
CA TYR A 716 26.19 39.63 -7.54
C TYR A 716 25.80 40.89 -8.31
N MET A 717 25.05 41.77 -7.68
CA MET A 717 24.45 42.94 -8.33
C MET A 717 24.29 44.11 -7.33
N PRO A 718 24.18 45.36 -7.80
CA PRO A 718 23.93 46.49 -6.92
C PRO A 718 22.62 46.34 -6.15
N PHE A 719 22.63 46.70 -4.86
CA PHE A 719 21.42 46.70 -4.05
C PHE A 719 20.46 47.84 -4.47
N ILE A 720 19.24 47.47 -4.83
CA ILE A 720 18.15 48.40 -5.17
C ILE A 720 16.96 48.03 -4.30
N GLY A 721 16.72 48.80 -3.24
CA GLY A 721 15.66 48.54 -2.27
C GLY A 721 14.28 48.43 -2.91
N GLU A 722 14.00 49.19 -3.97
CA GLU A 722 12.73 49.16 -4.70
C GLU A 722 12.49 47.85 -5.47
N LEU A 723 13.51 47.01 -5.66
CA LEU A 723 13.35 45.67 -6.23
C LEU A 723 13.19 44.58 -5.16
N ASN A 724 13.25 44.93 -3.87
CA ASN A 724 13.08 43.95 -2.79
C ASN A 724 11.72 43.25 -2.91
N LYS A 725 11.69 41.93 -2.78
CA LYS A 725 10.50 41.08 -2.93
C LYS A 725 9.87 41.08 -4.33
N ASN A 726 10.52 41.68 -5.33
CA ASN A 726 10.04 41.67 -6.71
C ASN A 726 10.33 40.32 -7.39
N LEU A 727 9.27 39.59 -7.73
CA LEU A 727 9.28 38.27 -8.35
C LEU A 727 9.71 38.25 -9.83
N SER A 728 9.49 39.34 -10.55
CA SER A 728 9.81 39.45 -11.98
C SER A 728 11.13 40.19 -12.26
N ALA A 729 11.74 40.78 -11.24
CA ALA A 729 12.87 41.68 -11.41
C ALA A 729 14.11 41.03 -12.02
N LEU A 730 14.37 39.74 -11.74
CA LEU A 730 15.52 39.01 -12.26
C LEU A 730 15.09 37.68 -12.86
N GLU A 731 15.46 37.47 -14.11
CA GLU A 731 15.30 36.21 -14.83
C GLU A 731 16.66 35.73 -15.34
N VAL A 732 16.89 34.42 -15.25
CA VAL A 732 18.00 33.73 -15.89
C VAL A 732 17.44 32.84 -16.98
N HIS A 733 17.93 33.01 -18.19
CA HIS A 733 17.61 32.16 -19.32
C HIS A 733 18.90 31.51 -19.83
N ILE A 734 19.00 30.19 -19.73
CA ILE A 734 20.14 29.36 -20.15
C ILE A 734 19.76 28.72 -21.48
N THR A 735 20.54 29.05 -22.51
CA THR A 735 20.32 28.61 -23.89
C THR A 735 21.15 27.38 -24.25
N LYS A 736 22.27 27.15 -23.56
CA LYS A 736 23.12 25.97 -23.76
C LYS A 736 23.82 25.54 -22.47
N PRO A 737 23.32 24.50 -21.79
CA PRO A 737 24.16 23.68 -20.92
C PRO A 737 24.83 22.60 -21.77
N LEU A 738 26.15 22.66 -22.00
CA LEU A 738 26.85 21.56 -22.72
C LEU A 738 27.32 20.49 -21.74
N ASN A 739 26.57 19.40 -21.73
CA ASN A 739 27.05 18.02 -21.87
C ASN A 739 26.20 17.40 -23.00
N GLU A 740 26.77 16.60 -23.93
CA GLU A 740 26.07 16.10 -25.13
C GLU A 740 24.71 15.41 -24.86
N LYS A 741 24.45 14.98 -23.62
CA LYS A 741 23.21 14.30 -23.20
C LYS A 741 22.06 15.24 -22.75
N THR A 742 22.30 16.51 -22.41
CA THR A 742 21.26 17.39 -21.81
C THR A 742 21.04 18.66 -22.63
N LYS A 743 20.11 18.62 -23.60
CA LYS A 743 19.75 19.75 -24.48
C LYS A 743 18.51 20.54 -24.00
N LYS A 744 18.33 20.73 -22.70
CA LYS A 744 17.19 21.51 -22.18
C LYS A 744 17.57 22.98 -22.03
N GLU A 745 16.84 23.86 -22.70
CA GLU A 745 16.82 25.28 -22.33
C GLU A 745 16.17 25.43 -20.96
N PHE A 746 16.67 26.34 -20.14
CA PHE A 746 16.20 26.54 -18.77
C PHE A 746 15.91 28.02 -18.54
N THR A 747 14.72 28.35 -18.04
CA THR A 747 14.34 29.72 -17.67
C THR A 747 13.87 29.74 -16.24
N LYS A 748 14.48 30.56 -15.39
CA LYS A 748 14.10 30.72 -13.98
C LYS A 748 14.05 32.18 -13.61
N PHE A 749 12.98 32.54 -12.92
CA PHE A 749 12.81 33.87 -12.34
C PHE A 749 13.13 33.74 -10.87
N THR A 750 13.74 34.77 -10.31
CA THR A 750 14.23 34.76 -8.94
C THR A 750 13.80 36.02 -8.21
N GLU A 751 13.38 35.83 -6.98
CA GLU A 751 12.95 36.90 -6.09
C GLU A 751 14.18 37.64 -5.55
N ILE A 752 14.25 38.95 -5.79
CA ILE A 752 15.31 39.78 -5.21
C ILE A 752 15.03 39.98 -3.72
N ARG A 753 15.77 39.28 -2.84
CA ARG A 753 15.64 39.39 -1.39
C ARG A 753 16.68 40.33 -0.80
N ALA A 754 16.24 41.40 -0.14
CA ALA A 754 17.13 42.20 0.68
C ALA A 754 17.56 41.42 1.94
N PRO A 755 18.82 41.54 2.39
CA PRO A 755 19.24 40.96 3.66
C PRO A 755 18.49 41.60 4.84
N GLN A 756 18.02 40.79 5.80
CA GLN A 756 17.32 41.22 7.01
C GLN A 756 18.03 40.71 8.28
N SER A 757 17.94 41.46 9.38
CA SER A 757 18.36 40.99 10.71
C SER A 757 17.23 40.27 11.42
N THR A 758 17.51 39.06 11.90
CA THR A 758 16.57 38.25 12.67
C THR A 758 16.28 38.77 14.08
N LYS A 759 17.03 39.76 14.59
CA LYS A 759 16.92 40.22 15.99
C LYS A 759 16.16 41.54 16.20
N THR A 760 16.03 42.40 15.19
CA THR A 760 15.61 43.79 15.44
C THR A 760 14.47 44.31 14.55
N GLY A 761 14.10 43.63 13.45
CA GLY A 761 13.09 44.14 12.51
C GLY A 761 13.49 45.41 11.77
N GLU A 762 14.56 46.08 12.20
CA GLU A 762 15.26 47.10 11.43
C GLU A 762 15.97 46.45 10.23
N TYR A 763 16.02 47.18 9.11
CA TYR A 763 17.04 46.94 8.09
C TYR A 763 18.40 47.04 8.77
N VAL A 764 18.95 45.91 9.16
CA VAL A 764 20.39 45.80 9.26
C VAL A 764 20.79 45.51 7.84
N THR A 765 21.62 46.37 7.27
CA THR A 765 22.19 46.22 5.92
C THR A 765 22.93 44.90 5.71
N SER A 766 22.87 43.94 6.63
CA SER A 766 23.55 42.65 6.60
C SER A 766 23.47 41.89 7.94
N TYR A 767 23.53 40.57 7.86
CA TYR A 767 24.39 39.83 8.79
C TYR A 767 25.87 40.28 8.54
N SER A 768 26.40 41.22 9.31
CA SER A 768 27.85 41.59 9.38
C SER A 768 28.59 42.27 8.20
N HIS A 769 27.92 42.82 7.19
CA HIS A 769 28.50 43.61 6.09
C HIS A 769 27.88 45.02 6.01
N LYS A 770 28.15 45.85 7.02
CA LYS A 770 27.50 47.16 7.24
C LYS A 770 27.51 48.12 6.03
N ASP A 771 28.34 47.90 5.01
CA ASP A 771 28.64 48.90 3.96
C ASP A 771 28.66 48.35 2.51
N SER A 772 28.16 47.14 2.22
CA SER A 772 28.16 46.62 0.84
C SER A 772 27.07 47.27 -0.01
N PRO A 773 27.39 47.94 -1.14
CA PRO A 773 26.40 48.43 -2.09
C PRO A 773 25.88 47.31 -3.03
N TYR A 774 26.26 46.06 -2.77
CA TYR A 774 25.94 44.89 -3.59
C TYR A 774 25.19 43.83 -2.78
N MET A 775 24.35 43.07 -3.46
CA MET A 775 23.66 41.88 -2.98
C MET A 775 24.01 40.67 -3.84
N VAL A 776 23.75 39.48 -3.32
CA VAL A 776 23.93 38.21 -4.04
C VAL A 776 22.61 37.46 -4.07
N ASP A 777 22.29 36.88 -5.22
CA ASP A 777 21.21 35.94 -5.38
C ASP A 777 21.75 34.56 -5.79
N GLN A 778 21.12 33.49 -5.31
CA GLN A 778 21.56 32.10 -5.50
C GLN A 778 20.52 31.33 -6.30
N ILE A 779 20.92 30.84 -7.47
CA ILE A 779 20.01 30.29 -8.47
C ILE A 779 20.47 28.88 -8.79
N GLY A 780 19.83 27.90 -8.17
CA GLY A 780 20.02 26.48 -8.52
C GLY A 780 19.49 26.23 -9.93
N ILE A 781 20.30 25.57 -10.76
CA ILE A 781 19.95 25.17 -12.12
C ILE A 781 19.73 23.66 -12.12
N ASP A 782 18.54 23.24 -12.52
CA ASP A 782 18.21 21.83 -12.62
C ASP A 782 18.51 21.34 -14.04
N LEU A 783 19.57 20.54 -14.18
CA LEU A 783 20.09 20.08 -15.48
C LEU A 783 20.01 18.55 -15.64
N ASP A 784 19.30 17.83 -14.77
CA ASP A 784 19.21 16.35 -14.78
C ASP A 784 20.60 15.66 -14.79
N LEU A 785 21.60 16.24 -14.11
CA LEU A 785 22.98 15.70 -14.10
C LEU A 785 23.14 14.49 -13.16
N GLU A 786 23.73 13.41 -13.68
CA GLU A 786 24.21 12.29 -12.85
C GLU A 786 25.42 12.70 -12.00
N THR A 787 25.56 12.10 -10.80
CA THR A 787 26.74 12.29 -9.96
C THR A 787 28.01 11.89 -10.70
N GLY A 788 29.02 12.76 -10.68
CA GLY A 788 30.28 12.63 -11.42
C GLY A 788 30.31 13.42 -12.72
N THR A 789 29.18 13.96 -13.18
CA THR A 789 29.09 14.65 -14.47
C THR A 789 29.58 16.08 -14.38
N LYS A 790 30.58 16.44 -15.19
CA LYS A 790 31.05 17.83 -15.32
C LYS A 790 30.28 18.57 -16.42
N ILE A 791 30.17 19.88 -16.25
CA ILE A 791 29.62 20.82 -17.24
C ILE A 791 30.77 21.47 -17.98
N GLU A 792 30.70 21.51 -19.32
CA GLU A 792 31.74 22.11 -20.17
C GLU A 792 31.55 23.61 -20.34
N THR A 793 30.31 24.02 -20.62
CA THR A 793 29.93 25.43 -20.78
C THR A 793 28.51 25.68 -20.30
N LEU A 794 28.29 26.88 -19.79
CA LEU A 794 26.97 27.39 -19.44
C LEU A 794 26.77 28.76 -20.10
N GLU A 795 25.91 28.81 -21.12
CA GLU A 795 25.61 30.03 -21.88
C GLU A 795 24.16 30.48 -21.67
N GLY A 796 23.95 31.77 -21.50
CA GLY A 796 22.64 32.33 -21.24
C GLY A 796 22.60 33.85 -21.21
N LYS A 797 21.50 34.38 -20.68
CA LYS A 797 21.32 35.80 -20.39
C LYS A 797 20.65 35.99 -19.03
N LEU A 798 21.05 37.06 -18.34
CA LEU A 798 20.31 37.61 -17.22
C LEU A 798 19.43 38.75 -17.72
N THR A 799 18.15 38.74 -17.37
CA THR A 799 17.20 39.79 -17.71
C THR A 799 16.77 40.50 -16.44
N PHE A 800 17.05 41.80 -16.36
CA PHE A 800 16.59 42.69 -15.30
C PHE A 800 15.36 43.46 -15.77
N ARG A 801 14.28 43.38 -15.00
CA ARG A 801 13.06 44.15 -15.21
C ARG A 801 12.95 45.22 -14.14
N LEU A 802 13.01 46.48 -14.57
CA LEU A 802 12.97 47.65 -13.69
C LEU A 802 11.59 48.33 -13.80
N PRO A 803 10.69 48.21 -12.79
CA PRO A 803 9.39 48.83 -12.83
C PRO A 803 9.49 50.35 -13.01
N GLN A 804 8.76 50.89 -13.98
CA GLN A 804 8.63 52.34 -14.25
C GLN A 804 7.27 52.88 -13.79
N LYS A 805 6.25 52.01 -13.81
CA LYS A 805 4.89 52.28 -13.32
C LYS A 805 4.37 51.02 -12.64
N VAL A 806 3.75 51.19 -11.47
CA VAL A 806 3.25 50.10 -10.64
C VAL A 806 1.78 50.34 -10.35
N THR A 807 0.98 49.29 -10.47
CA THR A 807 -0.44 49.26 -10.08
C THR A 807 -0.63 48.27 -8.95
N ARG A 808 -1.54 48.62 -8.03
CA ARG A 808 -1.95 47.77 -6.92
C ARG A 808 -3.43 47.47 -7.07
N THR A 809 -3.76 46.19 -7.11
CA THR A 809 -5.16 45.75 -7.15
C THR A 809 -5.46 45.07 -5.83
N GLU A 810 -6.48 45.56 -5.14
CA GLU A 810 -7.01 44.92 -3.95
C GLU A 810 -7.86 43.72 -4.36
N VAL A 811 -7.64 42.59 -3.69
CA VAL A 811 -8.28 41.32 -4.00
C VAL A 811 -8.68 40.68 -2.69
N GLU A 812 -9.97 40.38 -2.53
CA GLU A 812 -10.46 39.64 -1.38
C GLU A 812 -9.90 38.21 -1.37
N LEU A 813 -9.83 37.60 -0.19
CA LEU A 813 -9.41 36.20 -0.07
C LEU A 813 -10.47 35.29 -0.75
N SER A 814 -10.09 34.61 -1.84
CA SER A 814 -10.95 33.59 -2.46
C SER A 814 -11.19 32.41 -1.54
N GLU A 815 -12.22 31.64 -1.88
CA GLU A 815 -12.37 30.29 -1.37
C GLU A 815 -11.31 29.36 -1.95
N ILE A 816 -10.98 28.31 -1.19
CA ILE A 816 -10.02 27.29 -1.62
C ILE A 816 -10.49 26.66 -2.94
N GLY A 817 -9.56 26.55 -3.88
CA GLY A 817 -9.80 25.96 -5.21
C GLY A 817 -10.57 26.85 -6.18
N LYS A 818 -11.12 28.00 -5.75
CA LYS A 818 -11.85 28.92 -6.64
C LYS A 818 -10.90 29.96 -7.25
N PRO A 819 -10.68 29.96 -8.58
CA PRO A 819 -9.79 30.92 -9.23
C PRO A 819 -10.43 32.32 -9.24
N MET A 820 -9.63 33.33 -8.93
CA MET A 820 -9.96 34.74 -9.07
C MET A 820 -9.22 35.34 -10.27
N ASN A 821 -9.98 35.90 -11.21
CA ASN A 821 -9.40 36.58 -12.37
C ASN A 821 -9.06 38.03 -12.03
N ILE A 822 -7.80 38.41 -12.23
CA ILE A 822 -7.29 39.78 -12.03
C ILE A 822 -6.57 40.20 -13.31
N ASN A 823 -7.29 40.95 -14.14
CA ASN A 823 -6.89 41.26 -15.51
C ASN A 823 -6.64 39.97 -16.31
N GLU A 824 -5.41 39.73 -16.74
CA GLU A 824 -4.96 38.54 -17.49
C GLU A 824 -4.34 37.45 -16.58
N ASN A 825 -4.53 37.56 -15.26
CA ASN A 825 -3.91 36.67 -14.27
C ASN A 825 -4.97 35.93 -13.45
N ILE A 826 -4.59 34.79 -12.90
CA ILE A 826 -5.43 33.96 -12.05
C ILE A 826 -4.76 33.79 -10.68
N ILE A 827 -5.53 33.97 -9.62
CA ILE A 827 -5.11 33.66 -8.24
C ILE A 827 -6.01 32.58 -7.68
N THR A 828 -5.42 31.51 -7.16
CA THR A 828 -6.15 30.41 -6.54
C THR A 828 -5.59 30.13 -5.16
N VAL A 829 -6.44 30.16 -4.13
CA VAL A 829 -6.04 29.67 -2.80
C VAL A 829 -6.02 28.15 -2.86
N ARG A 830 -4.86 27.53 -2.68
CA ARG A 830 -4.71 26.08 -2.84
C ARG A 830 -4.87 25.33 -1.53
N GLU A 831 -4.28 25.85 -0.46
CA GLU A 831 -4.18 25.13 0.82
C GLU A 831 -4.07 26.11 2.00
N ILE A 832 -4.75 25.77 3.09
CA ILE A 832 -4.52 26.32 4.42
C ILE A 832 -3.94 25.19 5.26
N ASN A 833 -2.71 25.35 5.72
CA ASN A 833 -2.01 24.35 6.52
C ASN A 833 -1.75 24.91 7.93
N LYS A 834 -2.05 24.15 8.97
CA LYS A 834 -1.87 24.44 10.40
C LYS A 834 -0.88 23.53 11.09
N GLY A 835 -0.08 22.80 10.33
CA GLY A 835 1.01 21.99 10.83
C GLY A 835 2.06 22.82 11.57
N PHE A 836 3.26 22.26 11.74
CA PHE A 836 4.31 22.88 12.54
C PHE A 836 4.60 24.35 12.20
N ILE A 837 4.55 24.69 10.90
CA ILE A 837 4.56 26.07 10.42
C ILE A 837 3.25 26.32 9.69
N PRO A 838 2.27 26.97 10.35
CA PRO A 838 1.00 27.29 9.73
C PRO A 838 1.17 28.22 8.54
N ARG A 839 0.63 27.84 7.38
CA ARG A 839 0.81 28.54 6.10
C ARG A 839 -0.47 28.59 5.28
N LEU A 840 -0.74 29.74 4.68
CA LEU A 840 -1.66 29.90 3.56
C LEU A 840 -0.87 29.78 2.27
N LYS A 841 -1.25 28.89 1.36
CA LYS A 841 -0.62 28.72 0.05
C LYS A 841 -1.57 29.17 -1.06
N ILE A 842 -1.05 29.99 -1.96
CA ILE A 842 -1.76 30.60 -3.07
C ILE A 842 -0.95 30.38 -4.35
N ASP A 843 -1.63 30.00 -5.42
CA ASP A 843 -1.04 29.89 -6.74
C ASP A 843 -1.40 31.14 -7.55
N PHE A 844 -0.41 31.70 -8.25
CA PHE A 844 -0.58 32.80 -9.21
C PHE A 844 -0.14 32.38 -10.60
N GLU A 845 -1.03 32.56 -11.58
CA GLU A 845 -0.85 32.19 -12.98
C GLU A 845 -1.12 33.38 -13.92
N GLY A 846 -0.58 33.33 -15.13
CA GLY A 846 -0.78 34.37 -16.16
C GLY A 846 0.49 35.16 -16.48
N ASN A 847 0.42 36.48 -16.43
CA ASN A 847 1.50 37.40 -16.78
C ASN A 847 2.52 37.57 -15.64
N THR A 848 3.22 36.47 -15.32
CA THR A 848 4.22 36.41 -14.24
C THR A 848 5.40 37.35 -14.46
N GLU A 849 5.66 37.81 -15.69
CA GLU A 849 6.70 38.79 -16.01
C GLU A 849 6.42 40.21 -15.52
N LYS A 850 5.18 40.49 -15.12
CA LYS A 850 4.78 41.78 -14.55
C LYS A 850 4.51 41.69 -13.06
N LEU A 851 4.46 40.48 -12.49
CA LEU A 851 4.20 40.31 -11.06
C LEU A 851 5.38 40.83 -10.26
N ILE A 852 5.12 41.85 -9.45
CA ILE A 852 6.10 42.34 -8.48
C ILE A 852 5.97 41.49 -7.22
N THR A 853 4.82 41.51 -6.55
CA THR A 853 4.57 40.70 -5.35
C THR A 853 3.08 40.66 -5.06
N ILE A 854 2.68 39.81 -4.11
CA ILE A 854 1.34 39.80 -3.53
C ILE A 854 1.51 40.06 -2.03
N ILE A 855 0.87 41.08 -1.49
CA ILE A 855 1.02 41.48 -0.09
C ILE A 855 -0.27 41.11 0.65
N ALA A 856 -0.18 40.35 1.74
CA ALA A 856 -1.34 40.10 2.59
C ALA A 856 -1.52 41.28 3.55
N ILE A 857 -2.75 41.77 3.70
CA ILE A 857 -3.11 42.85 4.61
C ILE A 857 -3.89 42.26 5.77
N THR A 858 -3.48 42.57 7.00
CA THR A 858 -4.15 42.09 8.21
C THR A 858 -5.33 42.98 8.59
N ASP A 859 -6.17 42.51 9.53
CA ASP A 859 -7.22 43.30 10.17
C ASP A 859 -6.71 44.56 10.90
N THR A 860 -5.47 44.53 11.39
CA THR A 860 -4.76 45.69 11.96
C THR A 860 -4.11 46.60 10.91
N GLY A 861 -4.24 46.29 9.61
CA GLY A 861 -3.63 47.03 8.50
C GLY A 861 -2.13 46.76 8.32
N GLN A 862 -1.58 45.73 8.99
CA GLN A 862 -0.20 45.33 8.82
C GLN A 862 -0.01 44.64 7.45
N ARG A 863 1.11 44.95 6.79
CA ARG A 863 1.51 44.34 5.52
C ARG A 863 2.43 43.16 5.76
N ILE A 864 2.00 41.98 5.31
CA ILE A 864 2.77 40.73 5.40
C ILE A 864 3.23 40.33 4.00
N PHE A 865 4.54 40.16 3.85
CA PHE A 865 5.14 39.72 2.60
C PHE A 865 5.30 38.20 2.58
N PRO A 866 5.09 37.55 1.43
CA PRO A 866 5.10 36.09 1.35
C PRO A 866 6.52 35.52 1.28
N ALA A 867 6.61 34.22 1.61
CA ALA A 867 7.61 33.32 1.07
C ALA A 867 7.11 32.80 -0.29
N GLN A 868 8.00 32.66 -1.27
CA GLN A 868 7.59 32.48 -2.66
C GLN A 868 8.49 31.46 -3.34
N THR A 869 7.90 30.59 -4.15
CA THR A 869 8.57 29.55 -4.92
C THR A 869 7.93 29.47 -6.30
N ARG A 870 8.72 29.33 -7.37
CA ARG A 870 8.17 29.13 -8.71
C ARG A 870 8.07 27.63 -9.01
N LEU A 871 6.92 27.21 -9.51
CA LEU A 871 6.63 25.85 -9.95
C LEU A 871 6.97 25.67 -11.43
N GLU A 872 7.07 24.42 -11.90
CA GLU A 872 7.52 24.07 -13.26
C GLU A 872 6.61 24.60 -14.38
N ASN A 873 5.33 24.80 -14.10
CA ASN A 873 4.28 25.25 -15.03
C ASN A 873 4.19 26.78 -15.18
N ASN A 874 5.23 27.53 -14.81
CA ASN A 874 5.21 29.00 -14.77
C ASN A 874 4.23 29.59 -13.73
N THR A 875 3.78 28.80 -12.76
CA THR A 875 2.97 29.26 -11.63
C THR A 875 3.86 29.71 -10.48
N TRP A 876 3.48 30.80 -9.80
CA TRP A 876 4.09 31.19 -8.53
C TRP A 876 3.29 30.60 -7.37
N GLU A 877 3.93 29.79 -6.54
CA GLU A 877 3.41 29.40 -5.24
C GLU A 877 3.84 30.45 -4.20
N ILE A 878 2.84 31.05 -3.56
CA ILE A 878 2.97 32.17 -2.64
C ILE A 878 2.47 31.70 -1.28
N GLN A 879 3.29 31.83 -0.25
CA GLN A 879 3.06 31.30 1.08
C GLN A 879 3.08 32.42 2.12
N TYR A 880 2.08 32.46 3.00
CA TYR A 880 2.03 33.38 4.15
C TYR A 880 1.95 32.59 5.45
N ASP A 881 2.69 33.00 6.48
CA ASP A 881 2.54 32.41 7.81
C ASP A 881 1.15 32.78 8.39
N LEU A 882 0.38 31.76 8.80
CA LEU A 882 -0.92 31.95 9.45
C LEU A 882 -0.68 32.34 10.92
N GLY A 883 -0.76 33.64 11.20
CA GLY A 883 -0.67 34.21 12.55
C GLY A 883 -1.70 35.32 12.72
N PRO A 884 -1.57 36.45 12.00
CA PRO A 884 -2.59 37.48 11.96
C PRO A 884 -3.76 37.12 11.03
N ALA A 885 -4.96 37.65 11.31
CA ALA A 885 -6.11 37.48 10.43
C ALA A 885 -5.95 38.36 9.18
N PHE A 886 -5.94 37.75 7.99
CA PHE A 886 -5.88 38.47 6.72
C PHE A 886 -7.26 38.99 6.32
N THR A 887 -7.32 40.22 5.81
CA THR A 887 -8.55 40.83 5.27
C THR A 887 -8.59 40.73 3.75
N HIS A 888 -7.49 41.06 3.08
CA HIS A 888 -7.36 41.03 1.62
C HIS A 888 -5.89 40.91 1.20
N PHE A 889 -5.66 40.76 -0.10
CA PHE A 889 -4.34 40.86 -0.73
C PHE A 889 -4.23 42.11 -1.61
N GLU A 890 -3.06 42.71 -1.64
CA GLU A 890 -2.67 43.67 -2.67
C GLU A 890 -1.78 42.97 -3.70
N VAL A 891 -2.28 42.83 -4.93
CA VAL A 891 -1.51 42.32 -6.06
C VAL A 891 -0.80 43.49 -6.71
N VAL A 892 0.53 43.48 -6.65
CA VAL A 892 1.38 44.56 -7.14
C VAL A 892 1.97 44.16 -8.49
N MET A 893 1.65 44.91 -9.54
CA MET A 893 2.04 44.64 -10.93
C MET A 893 2.84 45.80 -11.53
N ALA A 894 3.81 45.49 -12.39
CA ALA A 894 4.53 46.46 -13.21
C ALA A 894 3.80 46.69 -14.54
N ASP A 895 3.00 47.75 -14.62
CA ASP A 895 2.32 48.14 -15.88
C ASP A 895 3.32 48.50 -16.98
N GLU A 896 4.40 49.17 -16.57
CA GLU A 896 5.50 49.56 -17.44
C GLU A 896 6.82 49.17 -16.79
N GLN A 897 7.72 48.59 -17.58
CA GLN A 897 9.03 48.16 -17.11
C GLN A 897 10.12 48.42 -18.15
N THR A 898 11.33 48.69 -17.66
CA THR A 898 12.53 48.73 -18.51
C THR A 898 13.24 47.41 -18.39
N VAL A 899 13.43 46.73 -19.52
CA VAL A 899 14.14 45.45 -19.61
C VAL A 899 15.60 45.71 -19.96
N ILE A 900 16.52 45.07 -19.23
CA ILE A 900 17.96 45.16 -19.44
C ILE A 900 18.52 43.76 -19.45
N GLU A 901 19.23 43.39 -20.52
CA GLU A 901 19.75 42.04 -20.70
C GLU A 901 21.28 42.02 -20.61
N TYR A 902 21.80 41.00 -19.95
CA TYR A 902 23.23 40.75 -19.76
C TYR A 902 23.55 39.33 -20.21
N PRO A 903 24.04 39.13 -21.45
CA PRO A 903 24.47 37.81 -21.91
C PRO A 903 25.70 37.36 -21.12
N PHE A 904 25.80 36.06 -20.86
CA PHE A 904 26.95 35.44 -20.21
C PHE A 904 27.34 34.13 -20.89
N SER A 905 28.63 33.82 -20.82
CA SER A 905 29.20 32.53 -21.18
C SER A 905 30.23 32.17 -20.11
N LEU A 906 29.96 31.08 -19.40
CA LEU A 906 30.76 30.56 -18.31
C LEU A 906 31.41 29.25 -18.78
N LYS A 907 32.73 29.12 -18.55
CA LYS A 907 33.50 27.90 -18.84
C LYS A 907 34.03 27.35 -17.52
N PRO A 908 33.37 26.36 -16.91
CA PRO A 908 33.82 25.71 -15.69
C PRO A 908 35.24 25.13 -15.79
N GLU A 909 36.08 25.49 -14.83
CA GLU A 909 37.40 24.94 -14.57
C GLU A 909 37.36 24.19 -13.22
N TYR A 910 37.48 22.86 -13.27
CA TYR A 910 37.49 22.03 -12.05
C TYR A 910 38.94 21.79 -11.62
N SER A 911 39.24 22.06 -10.35
CA SER A 911 40.60 21.88 -9.82
C SER A 911 40.94 20.39 -9.59
N GLN A 912 42.24 20.04 -9.56
CA GLN A 912 42.66 18.65 -9.34
C GLN A 912 42.30 18.12 -7.95
N GLU A 913 42.09 18.99 -6.96
CA GLU A 913 41.64 18.60 -5.61
C GLU A 913 40.15 18.20 -5.54
N GLN A 914 39.38 18.45 -6.61
CA GLN A 914 37.95 18.08 -6.72
C GLN A 914 37.70 16.80 -7.52
N ASN A 915 38.73 16.25 -8.19
CA ASN A 915 38.71 14.92 -8.81
C ASN A 915 38.98 13.86 -7.74
#